data_AF-A0A2H0KRT0-F1
#
_entry.id   AF-A0A2H0KRT0-F1
#
_cell.length_a   1.000
_cell.length_b   1.000
_cell.length_c   1.000
_cell.angle_alpha   90.00
_cell.angle_beta   90.00
_cell.angle_gamma   90.00
#
_symmetry.space_group_name_H-M   'P 1'
#
loop_
_entity.id
_entity.type
_entity.pdbx_description
1 polymer ?
#
loop_
_entity_poly.entity_id
_entity_poly.type
_entity_poly.pdbx_seq_one_letter_code
_entity_poly.pdbx_strand_id
1 'polypeptide(L)'
;TPLPVFKCQKCGRQELVGSLDELEKKTLKSDNKYFVMRHGQAESNLKNRIVSNIKTNHSPLTEKGKKEAFLTAKKLKNKKVDLIFSSDFLRARQTAELVAETIGLDKKKIVFDKRIREINTGIFDGGSPEKYHNYFSSQLEKFSKIPPEGENLIQLKQRVMNFLEEIDSRYRGKNILIVCHEYTAWMMTTGAKGLIDEEAAKLNENKKDFIGTGQCRELDFVSLPHDGNFVLDLHRPYIDKIKLQCQCGGEMMREKDVLDVWLDSGTMPFSQWGYPNRRGSEKEFKDHYPADYIAEAIDQTRGWFYTLLATATLMEFCGVIKDGAPYKNVVCLGHVLDTQGKKMSKSKGNVVDPWEVCEKFGADTVRWYFYTVNSAGDPKKFDVKDLQDKNRKVFGTLYNSLVFFQTYADKKFRPACNALPARMTCVSMSGGRSNAGRPRGKFTAKNLLDKWIASRFNHLNEQVVGNLEKYDIVSAARLVEDFIDDLSNWYIRRSRGRFQQPKSLKEKDEASQTLYAVLLELSKLMAPFAPFTGEEIYRTLTTDYGLRTTAKRESVHLCDFPKPDKRLIDKKLEEQMKSAREIAAKGLALRMEAKIKIRQPLKELRFSAPGGSADGGKIYDLGREKELLELMKDELNVKSVVFDKNIKSETELDTEITPELKEEGMARELVRQIQNMRKDAGLVPSDIINIACQLTDAGLYEILKKWADYIKKETRAKGLESYKEGVKFDLEKEIDLGGGKIGVGIWRIKKDK
;
A
#
# COMPACT_ATOMS: atom_id res chain seq x y z
N THR A 1 -17.88 -24.80 0.15
CA THR A 1 -18.51 -25.04 1.47
C THR A 1 -19.41 -26.26 1.49
N PRO A 2 -19.46 -27.11 2.54
CA PRO A 2 -20.42 -28.21 2.64
C PRO A 2 -21.88 -27.70 2.71
N LEU A 3 -22.80 -28.35 1.99
CA LEU A 3 -24.23 -28.01 2.05
C LEU A 3 -24.80 -28.35 3.46
N PRO A 4 -25.39 -27.39 4.19
CA PRO A 4 -25.85 -27.60 5.56
C PRO A 4 -27.28 -28.20 5.62
N VAL A 5 -27.61 -29.10 4.71
CA VAL A 5 -28.90 -29.78 4.63
C VAL A 5 -28.75 -31.22 5.14
N PHE A 6 -29.59 -31.59 6.09
CA PHE A 6 -29.67 -32.95 6.65
C PHE A 6 -30.99 -33.60 6.28
N LYS A 7 -30.94 -34.85 5.84
CA LYS A 7 -32.12 -35.63 5.42
C LYS A 7 -32.33 -36.83 6.32
N CYS A 8 -33.55 -36.97 6.85
CA CYS A 8 -33.96 -38.11 7.64
C CYS A 8 -34.01 -39.37 6.77
N GLN A 9 -33.32 -40.41 7.22
CA GLN A 9 -33.26 -41.70 6.51
C GLN A 9 -34.56 -42.52 6.66
N LYS A 10 -35.45 -42.14 7.59
CA LYS A 10 -36.72 -42.83 7.85
C LYS A 10 -37.90 -42.19 7.12
N CYS A 11 -38.10 -40.88 7.29
CA CYS A 11 -39.28 -40.18 6.77
C CYS A 11 -38.99 -39.24 5.58
N GLY A 12 -37.72 -39.14 5.15
CA GLY A 12 -37.32 -38.29 4.02
C GLY A 12 -37.32 -36.78 4.27
N ARG A 13 -37.75 -36.32 5.46
CA ARG A 13 -37.74 -34.90 5.84
C ARG A 13 -36.33 -34.31 5.74
N GLN A 14 -36.22 -33.12 5.19
CA GLN A 14 -35.00 -32.33 5.16
C GLN A 14 -35.05 -31.18 6.18
N GLU A 15 -33.89 -30.88 6.76
CA GLU A 15 -33.69 -29.75 7.67
C GLU A 15 -32.41 -29.00 7.31
N LEU A 16 -32.47 -27.67 7.34
CA LEU A 16 -31.31 -26.79 7.20
C LEU A 16 -30.74 -26.50 8.60
N VAL A 17 -29.41 -26.45 8.72
CA VAL A 17 -28.71 -26.03 9.95
C VAL A 17 -27.95 -24.73 9.69
N GLY A 18 -28.39 -23.63 10.29
CA GLY A 18 -27.88 -22.29 10.00
C GLY A 18 -26.75 -21.80 10.92
N SER A 19 -26.49 -22.49 12.04
CA SER A 19 -25.49 -22.07 13.03
C SER A 19 -24.90 -23.25 13.80
N LEU A 20 -23.77 -23.03 14.47
CA LEU A 20 -23.15 -24.01 15.36
C LEU A 20 -24.07 -24.35 16.55
N ASP A 21 -24.72 -23.35 17.15
CA ASP A 21 -25.69 -23.54 18.23
C ASP A 21 -26.87 -24.43 17.81
N GLU A 22 -27.34 -24.28 16.56
CA GLU A 22 -28.40 -25.13 16.02
C GLU A 22 -27.89 -26.56 15.80
N LEU A 23 -26.68 -26.72 15.28
CA LEU A 23 -26.03 -28.01 15.11
C LEU A 23 -25.92 -28.74 16.45
N GLU A 24 -25.33 -28.11 17.46
CA GLU A 24 -25.16 -28.65 18.82
C GLU A 24 -26.48 -29.12 19.47
N LYS A 25 -27.55 -28.35 19.28
CA LYS A 25 -28.88 -28.68 19.83
C LYS A 25 -29.52 -29.87 19.14
N LYS A 26 -29.34 -30.00 17.83
CA LYS A 26 -29.98 -31.03 16.99
C LYS A 26 -29.16 -32.31 16.86
N THR A 27 -27.85 -32.26 17.12
CA THR A 27 -26.98 -33.43 17.11
C THR A 27 -27.57 -34.53 17.98
N LEU A 28 -27.59 -35.75 17.43
CA LEU A 28 -28.02 -36.95 18.13
C LEU A 28 -27.12 -37.18 19.35
N LYS A 29 -27.69 -37.03 20.55
CA LYS A 29 -26.96 -37.17 21.82
C LYS A 29 -27.04 -38.60 22.32
N SER A 30 -26.03 -39.00 23.10
CA SER A 30 -26.03 -40.28 23.81
C SER A 30 -26.95 -40.28 25.05
N ASP A 31 -27.47 -39.12 25.44
CA ASP A 31 -28.14 -38.85 26.72
C ASP A 31 -27.28 -39.16 27.97
N ASN A 32 -25.97 -39.40 27.78
CA ASN A 32 -25.04 -39.56 28.89
C ASN A 32 -24.80 -38.20 29.58
N LYS A 33 -24.56 -38.24 30.89
CA LYS A 33 -24.10 -37.08 31.67
C LYS A 33 -22.71 -37.35 32.21
N TYR A 34 -21.77 -36.47 31.89
CA TYR A 34 -20.37 -36.63 32.27
C TYR A 34 -20.01 -35.75 33.45
N PHE A 35 -19.37 -36.35 34.45
CA PHE A 35 -18.82 -35.67 35.60
C PHE A 35 -17.31 -35.90 35.60
N VAL A 36 -16.51 -34.85 35.47
CA VAL A 36 -15.05 -34.93 35.47
C VAL A 36 -14.54 -34.48 36.84
N MET A 37 -13.85 -35.38 37.51
CA MET A 37 -13.30 -35.17 38.85
C MET A 37 -11.79 -35.33 38.84
N ARG A 38 -11.07 -34.33 39.34
CA ARG A 38 -9.66 -34.52 39.67
C ARG A 38 -9.55 -35.35 40.95
N HIS A 39 -8.60 -36.26 41.00
CA HIS A 39 -8.30 -37.03 42.20
C HIS A 39 -8.15 -36.12 43.46
N GLY A 40 -8.44 -36.65 44.64
CA GLY A 40 -8.19 -35.96 45.91
C GLY A 40 -6.70 -35.67 46.12
N GLN A 41 -6.36 -34.76 47.03
CA GLN A 41 -4.96 -34.43 47.32
C GLN A 41 -4.13 -35.68 47.62
N ALA A 42 -3.06 -35.88 46.85
CA ALA A 42 -2.12 -36.97 47.01
C ALA A 42 -0.82 -36.49 47.68
N GLU A 43 -0.03 -37.43 48.20
CA GLU A 43 1.28 -37.10 48.78
C GLU A 43 2.18 -36.32 47.81
N SER A 44 2.13 -36.63 46.51
CA SER A 44 2.89 -35.92 45.48
C SER A 44 2.46 -34.46 45.36
N ASN A 45 1.17 -34.13 45.53
CA ASN A 45 0.71 -32.75 45.54
C ASN A 45 1.23 -32.02 46.78
N LEU A 46 1.22 -32.68 47.94
CA LEU A 46 1.73 -32.11 49.19
C LEU A 46 3.25 -31.86 49.11
N LYS A 47 3.99 -32.80 48.50
CA LYS A 47 5.45 -32.74 48.29
C LYS A 47 5.85 -31.90 47.06
N ASN A 48 4.90 -31.29 46.36
CA ASN A 48 5.11 -30.54 45.12
C ASN A 48 5.96 -31.30 44.08
N ARG A 49 5.63 -32.57 43.85
CA ARG A 49 6.36 -33.50 42.98
C ARG A 49 5.49 -34.00 41.84
N ILE A 50 6.02 -34.01 40.62
CA ILE A 50 5.32 -34.54 39.44
C ILE A 50 5.28 -36.06 39.51
N VAL A 51 4.10 -36.65 39.23
CA VAL A 51 3.90 -38.09 39.02
C VAL A 51 3.04 -38.29 37.78
N SER A 52 3.73 -38.52 36.69
CA SER A 52 3.24 -38.66 35.31
C SER A 52 3.53 -40.05 34.70
N ASN A 53 4.37 -40.86 35.36
CA ASN A 53 4.69 -42.22 34.92
C ASN A 53 4.07 -43.28 35.85
N ILE A 54 3.49 -44.33 35.28
CA ILE A 54 2.92 -45.44 36.08
C ILE A 54 3.99 -46.16 36.91
N LYS A 55 5.25 -46.20 36.45
CA LYS A 55 6.36 -46.83 37.17
C LYS A 55 6.73 -46.08 38.45
N THR A 56 6.45 -44.78 38.52
CA THR A 56 6.75 -43.92 39.68
C THR A 56 5.50 -43.63 40.53
N ASN A 57 4.41 -44.36 40.29
CA ASN A 57 3.10 -44.19 40.91
C ASN A 57 3.03 -44.68 42.37
N HIS A 58 3.82 -44.07 43.25
CA HIS A 58 3.88 -44.35 44.70
C HIS A 58 3.29 -43.21 45.53
N SER A 59 2.21 -42.58 45.05
CA SER A 59 1.60 -41.43 45.72
C SER A 59 0.15 -41.73 46.09
N PRO A 60 -0.11 -42.24 47.31
CA PRO A 60 -1.46 -42.41 47.81
C PRO A 60 -2.13 -41.06 48.14
N LEU A 61 -3.44 -41.09 48.37
CA LEU A 61 -4.20 -39.97 48.91
C LEU A 61 -3.77 -39.65 50.34
N THR A 62 -3.66 -38.36 50.66
CA THR A 62 -3.54 -37.89 52.05
C THR A 62 -4.88 -37.99 52.77
N GLU A 63 -4.90 -37.85 54.10
CA GLU A 63 -6.16 -37.75 54.85
C GLU A 63 -7.04 -36.58 54.36
N LYS A 64 -6.41 -35.46 53.97
CA LYS A 64 -7.11 -34.36 53.33
C LYS A 64 -7.71 -34.79 51.99
N GLY A 65 -6.96 -35.50 51.15
CA GLY A 65 -7.46 -36.00 49.86
C GLY A 65 -8.60 -37.01 49.98
N LYS A 66 -8.55 -37.90 50.99
CA LYS A 66 -9.66 -38.81 51.31
C LYS A 66 -10.91 -38.03 51.71
N LYS A 67 -10.76 -36.99 52.54
CA LYS A 67 -11.87 -36.10 52.94
C LYS A 67 -12.42 -35.31 51.76
N GLU A 68 -11.57 -34.79 50.87
CA GLU A 68 -11.99 -34.12 49.63
C GLU A 68 -12.84 -35.05 48.75
N ALA A 69 -12.35 -36.26 48.51
CA ALA A 69 -13.06 -37.27 47.73
C ALA A 69 -14.40 -37.66 48.36
N PHE A 70 -14.44 -37.84 49.69
CA PHE A 70 -15.67 -38.14 50.43
C PHE A 70 -16.72 -37.01 50.33
N LEU A 71 -16.29 -35.75 50.50
CA LEU A 71 -17.18 -34.60 50.40
C LEU A 71 -17.76 -34.43 49.00
N THR A 72 -16.95 -34.67 47.96
CA THR A 72 -17.43 -34.65 46.57
C THR A 72 -18.35 -35.83 46.28
N ALA A 73 -18.03 -37.03 46.77
CA ALA A 73 -18.90 -38.20 46.64
C ALA A 73 -20.29 -37.97 47.28
N LYS A 74 -20.37 -37.31 48.44
CA LYS A 74 -21.64 -36.90 49.05
C LYS A 74 -22.48 -36.03 48.13
N LYS A 75 -21.87 -35.09 47.39
CA LYS A 75 -22.56 -34.25 46.41
C LYS A 75 -23.02 -35.05 45.19
N LEU A 76 -22.23 -36.04 44.77
CA LEU A 76 -22.54 -36.94 43.65
C LEU A 76 -23.63 -37.97 43.98
N LYS A 77 -23.91 -38.25 45.25
CA LYS A 77 -24.97 -39.19 45.66
C LYS A 77 -26.33 -38.86 45.03
N ASN A 78 -26.66 -37.56 44.92
CA ASN A 78 -27.91 -37.11 44.32
C ASN A 78 -27.90 -37.11 42.77
N LYS A 79 -26.73 -37.35 42.16
CA LYS A 79 -26.55 -37.38 40.70
C LYS A 79 -26.70 -38.79 40.10
N LYS A 80 -26.92 -39.83 40.93
CA LYS A 80 -27.16 -41.22 40.51
C LYS A 80 -26.12 -41.74 39.50
N VAL A 81 -24.83 -41.70 39.86
CA VAL A 81 -23.74 -42.18 39.00
C VAL A 81 -23.88 -43.68 38.74
N ASP A 82 -23.90 -44.08 37.46
CA ASP A 82 -24.05 -45.46 37.00
C ASP A 82 -22.73 -46.20 36.81
N LEU A 83 -21.67 -45.46 36.42
CA LEU A 83 -20.36 -45.98 36.03
C LEU A 83 -19.26 -45.00 36.44
N ILE A 84 -18.10 -45.54 36.81
CA ILE A 84 -16.91 -44.74 37.09
C ILE A 84 -15.79 -45.18 36.15
N PHE A 85 -15.26 -44.26 35.35
CA PHE A 85 -13.97 -44.43 34.68
C PHE A 85 -12.90 -43.74 35.51
N SER A 86 -11.76 -44.39 35.71
CA SER A 86 -10.67 -43.81 36.49
C SER A 86 -9.33 -44.05 35.83
N SER A 87 -8.43 -43.08 35.96
CA SER A 87 -7.02 -43.33 35.72
C SER A 87 -6.51 -44.42 36.67
N ASP A 88 -5.69 -45.33 36.17
CA ASP A 88 -5.08 -46.40 36.97
C ASP A 88 -3.96 -45.93 37.93
N PHE A 89 -3.63 -44.64 37.93
CA PHE A 89 -2.75 -44.05 38.96
C PHE A 89 -3.38 -44.18 40.36
N LEU A 90 -2.54 -44.45 41.36
CA LEU A 90 -2.96 -44.90 42.69
C LEU A 90 -3.92 -43.91 43.36
N ARG A 91 -3.59 -42.61 43.30
CA ARG A 91 -4.42 -41.51 43.80
C ARG A 91 -5.80 -41.42 43.14
N ALA A 92 -5.88 -41.64 41.83
CA ALA A 92 -7.14 -41.60 41.08
C ALA A 92 -7.98 -42.85 41.34
N ARG A 93 -7.32 -44.02 41.43
CA ARG A 93 -7.95 -45.27 41.83
C ARG A 93 -8.54 -45.19 43.23
N GLN A 94 -7.76 -44.76 44.24
CA GLN A 94 -8.25 -44.59 45.61
C GLN A 94 -9.41 -43.58 45.69
N THR A 95 -9.35 -42.51 44.88
CA THR A 95 -10.46 -41.56 44.79
C THR A 95 -11.71 -42.23 44.24
N ALA A 96 -11.60 -42.98 43.13
CA ALA A 96 -12.73 -43.68 42.50
C ALA A 96 -13.34 -44.75 43.42
N GLU A 97 -12.51 -45.54 44.10
CA GLU A 97 -12.96 -46.57 45.06
C GLU A 97 -13.71 -45.94 46.23
N LEU A 98 -13.20 -44.83 46.79
CA LEU A 98 -13.85 -44.13 47.90
C LEU A 98 -15.15 -43.44 47.47
N VAL A 99 -15.20 -42.88 46.25
CA VAL A 99 -16.43 -42.33 45.70
C VAL A 99 -17.47 -43.44 45.52
N ALA A 100 -17.10 -44.58 44.92
CA ALA A 100 -17.98 -45.72 44.72
C ALA A 100 -18.57 -46.23 46.04
N GLU A 101 -17.72 -46.43 47.06
CA GLU A 101 -18.15 -46.84 48.39
C GLU A 101 -19.14 -45.85 49.02
N THR A 102 -18.84 -44.55 48.94
CA THR A 102 -19.68 -43.50 49.54
C THR A 102 -21.06 -43.38 48.89
N ILE A 103 -21.15 -43.62 47.58
CA ILE A 103 -22.42 -43.54 46.83
C ILE A 103 -23.14 -44.90 46.72
N GLY A 104 -22.53 -45.99 47.21
CA GLY A 104 -23.10 -47.34 47.15
C GLY A 104 -23.01 -48.00 45.76
N LEU A 105 -22.02 -47.65 44.94
CA LEU A 105 -21.79 -48.25 43.63
C LEU A 105 -20.87 -49.48 43.75
N ASP A 106 -21.23 -50.60 43.11
CA ASP A 106 -20.40 -51.80 43.07
C ASP A 106 -19.02 -51.47 42.44
N LYS A 107 -17.94 -51.90 43.11
CA LYS A 107 -16.56 -51.73 42.64
C LYS A 107 -16.32 -52.32 41.24
N LYS A 108 -17.10 -53.32 40.81
CA LYS A 108 -17.06 -53.87 39.44
C LYS A 108 -17.47 -52.86 38.37
N LYS A 109 -18.14 -51.77 38.74
CA LYS A 109 -18.51 -50.67 37.84
C LYS A 109 -17.46 -49.57 37.74
N ILE A 110 -16.28 -49.80 38.32
CA ILE A 110 -15.09 -48.97 38.13
C ILE A 110 -14.27 -49.58 36.98
N VAL A 111 -14.05 -48.80 35.93
CA VAL A 111 -13.22 -49.18 34.78
C VAL A 111 -11.96 -48.33 34.79
N PHE A 112 -10.80 -48.98 34.78
CA PHE A 112 -9.52 -48.28 34.71
C PHE A 112 -9.06 -48.10 33.27
N ASP A 113 -8.76 -46.85 32.87
CA ASP A 113 -8.33 -46.53 31.52
C ASP A 113 -7.03 -45.70 31.53
N LYS A 114 -6.05 -46.14 30.75
CA LYS A 114 -4.73 -45.51 30.67
C LYS A 114 -4.75 -44.19 29.88
N ARG A 115 -5.74 -44.01 29.00
CA ARG A 115 -5.91 -42.81 28.16
C ARG A 115 -6.31 -41.56 28.94
N ILE A 116 -6.74 -41.71 30.19
CA ILE A 116 -7.07 -40.59 31.11
C ILE A 116 -6.05 -40.41 32.24
N ARG A 117 -4.83 -40.95 32.09
CA ARG A 117 -3.68 -40.61 32.93
C ARG A 117 -3.27 -39.15 32.75
N GLU A 118 -2.53 -38.63 33.72
CA GLU A 118 -1.96 -37.26 33.68
C GLU A 118 -1.04 -37.10 32.48
N ILE A 119 -0.79 -35.85 32.08
CA ILE A 119 0.21 -35.54 31.05
C ILE A 119 1.54 -36.24 31.37
N ASN A 120 2.12 -36.95 30.40
CA ASN A 120 3.46 -37.51 30.49
C ASN A 120 4.48 -36.37 30.39
N THR A 121 5.12 -36.00 31.50
CA THR A 121 6.12 -34.93 31.52
C THR A 121 7.53 -35.41 31.17
N GLY A 122 7.72 -36.69 30.83
CA GLY A 122 9.01 -37.23 30.41
C GLY A 122 10.08 -37.10 31.49
N ILE A 123 11.24 -36.54 31.13
CA ILE A 123 12.39 -36.35 32.04
C ILE A 123 12.09 -35.48 33.28
N PHE A 124 10.97 -34.76 33.30
CA PHE A 124 10.55 -33.96 34.45
C PHE A 124 9.77 -34.77 35.50
N ASP A 125 9.43 -36.03 35.21
CA ASP A 125 8.78 -36.91 36.17
C ASP A 125 9.59 -37.03 37.47
N GLY A 126 8.92 -36.96 38.61
CA GLY A 126 9.58 -36.94 39.91
C GLY A 126 10.29 -35.63 40.26
N GLY A 127 10.32 -34.63 39.39
CA GLY A 127 10.81 -33.27 39.66
C GLY A 127 9.73 -32.33 40.21
N SER A 128 10.05 -31.03 40.29
CA SER A 128 9.08 -29.98 40.66
C SER A 128 8.26 -29.51 39.44
N PRO A 129 6.96 -29.19 39.60
CA PRO A 129 6.12 -28.60 38.54
C PRO A 129 6.72 -27.34 37.89
N GLU A 130 7.45 -26.54 38.67
CA GLU A 130 8.11 -25.32 38.19
C GLU A 130 9.15 -25.61 37.09
N LYS A 131 9.96 -26.66 37.24
CA LYS A 131 10.94 -27.04 36.20
C LYS A 131 10.26 -27.41 34.89
N TYR A 132 9.15 -28.12 34.96
CA TYR A 132 8.34 -28.44 33.80
C TYR A 132 7.74 -27.19 33.15
N HIS A 133 7.22 -26.25 33.96
CA HIS A 133 6.65 -25.00 33.44
C HIS A 133 7.71 -24.10 32.79
N ASN A 134 8.89 -23.97 33.39
CA ASN A 134 9.99 -23.14 32.89
C ASN A 134 10.66 -23.70 31.62
N TYR A 135 10.36 -24.95 31.23
CA TYR A 135 10.81 -25.51 29.96
C TYR A 135 10.13 -24.87 28.73
N PHE A 136 8.97 -24.25 28.95
CA PHE A 136 8.19 -23.58 27.92
C PHE A 136 8.24 -22.06 28.12
N SER A 137 8.40 -21.33 27.03
CA SER A 137 8.32 -19.86 26.95
C SER A 137 6.90 -19.34 27.18
N SER A 138 5.88 -20.16 26.94
CA SER A 138 4.48 -19.80 27.13
C SER A 138 3.58 -21.03 27.35
N GLN A 139 2.35 -20.80 27.82
CA GLN A 139 1.33 -21.85 27.88
C GLN A 139 0.97 -22.39 26.49
N LEU A 140 1.04 -21.55 25.45
CA LEU A 140 0.73 -21.93 24.07
C LEU A 140 1.79 -22.88 23.49
N GLU A 141 3.08 -22.68 23.82
CA GLU A 141 4.16 -23.55 23.34
C GLU A 141 4.00 -25.01 23.81
N LYS A 142 3.27 -25.26 24.91
CA LYS A 142 2.94 -26.62 25.40
C LYS A 142 2.10 -27.45 24.43
N PHE A 143 1.42 -26.82 23.47
CA PHE A 143 0.65 -27.51 22.44
C PHE A 143 1.53 -28.10 21.35
N SER A 144 2.62 -27.41 20.98
CA SER A 144 3.51 -27.84 19.90
C SER A 144 4.78 -28.54 20.39
N LYS A 145 5.39 -28.07 21.48
CA LYS A 145 6.68 -28.58 21.97
C LYS A 145 6.50 -29.83 22.83
N ILE A 146 7.28 -30.87 22.51
CA ILE A 146 7.30 -32.14 23.23
C ILE A 146 8.49 -32.14 24.21
N PRO A 147 8.27 -32.32 25.53
CA PRO A 147 9.34 -32.60 26.48
C PRO A 147 10.08 -33.89 26.12
N PRO A 148 11.39 -34.01 26.34
CA PRO A 148 12.10 -35.28 26.13
C PRO A 148 11.43 -36.42 26.92
N GLU A 149 11.14 -37.52 26.23
CA GLU A 149 10.39 -38.69 26.76
C GLU A 149 8.95 -38.39 27.26
N GLY A 150 8.44 -37.19 27.00
CA GLY A 150 7.11 -36.72 27.39
C GLY A 150 6.10 -36.72 26.24
N GLU A 151 4.97 -36.06 26.48
CA GLU A 151 3.97 -35.74 25.46
C GLU A 151 3.62 -34.24 25.50
N ASN A 152 3.16 -33.69 24.38
CA ASN A 152 2.60 -32.33 24.34
C ASN A 152 1.08 -32.33 24.60
N LEU A 153 0.49 -31.14 24.72
CA LEU A 153 -0.95 -31.01 25.00
C LEU A 153 -1.85 -31.56 23.89
N ILE A 154 -1.44 -31.50 22.62
CA ILE A 154 -2.21 -32.05 21.50
C ILE A 154 -2.29 -33.57 21.60
N GLN A 155 -1.17 -34.25 21.88
CA GLN A 155 -1.13 -35.71 22.08
C GLN A 155 -2.01 -36.14 23.26
N LEU A 156 -1.98 -35.37 24.36
CA LEU A 156 -2.87 -35.58 25.50
C LEU A 156 -4.35 -35.41 25.11
N LYS A 157 -4.69 -34.31 24.40
CA LYS A 157 -6.04 -34.02 23.92
C LYS A 157 -6.56 -35.15 23.04
N GLN A 158 -5.76 -35.61 22.08
CA GLN A 158 -6.11 -36.72 21.19
C GLN A 158 -6.45 -38.00 21.97
N ARG A 159 -5.58 -38.46 22.87
CA ARG A 159 -5.84 -39.72 23.60
C ARG A 159 -7.04 -39.62 24.53
N VAL A 160 -7.24 -38.48 25.18
CA VAL A 160 -8.33 -38.26 26.13
C VAL A 160 -9.68 -38.13 25.42
N MET A 161 -9.70 -37.46 24.26
CA MET A 161 -10.91 -37.34 23.46
C MET A 161 -11.28 -38.64 22.75
N ASN A 162 -10.30 -39.40 22.24
CA ASN A 162 -10.56 -40.77 21.74
C ASN A 162 -11.21 -41.66 22.80
N PHE A 163 -10.81 -41.52 24.07
CA PHE A 163 -11.48 -42.18 25.19
C PHE A 163 -12.93 -41.69 25.37
N LEU A 164 -13.16 -40.37 25.35
CA LEU A 164 -14.48 -39.79 25.55
C LEU A 164 -15.47 -40.19 24.43
N GLU A 165 -15.03 -40.15 23.17
CA GLU A 165 -15.84 -40.60 22.03
C GLU A 165 -16.16 -42.10 22.09
N GLU A 166 -15.21 -42.94 22.49
CA GLU A 166 -15.43 -44.37 22.64
C GLU A 166 -16.51 -44.65 23.69
N ILE A 167 -16.39 -44.07 24.89
CA ILE A 167 -17.41 -44.28 25.94
C ILE A 167 -18.75 -43.65 25.55
N ASP A 168 -18.74 -42.51 24.86
CA ASP A 168 -19.97 -41.89 24.37
C ASP A 168 -20.65 -42.76 23.34
N SER A 169 -19.91 -43.44 22.45
CA SER A 169 -20.49 -44.37 21.48
C SER A 169 -21.04 -45.65 22.12
N ARG A 170 -20.41 -46.11 23.22
CA ARG A 170 -20.70 -47.40 23.86
C ARG A 170 -21.87 -47.35 24.85
N TYR A 171 -22.04 -46.23 25.55
CA TYR A 171 -23.05 -46.08 26.60
C TYR A 171 -24.15 -45.11 26.18
N ARG A 172 -25.37 -45.32 26.68
CA ARG A 172 -26.54 -44.45 26.43
C ARG A 172 -27.30 -44.20 27.72
N GLY A 173 -27.73 -42.97 27.95
CA GLY A 173 -28.52 -42.57 29.11
C GLY A 173 -27.87 -42.83 30.47
N LYS A 174 -26.53 -42.81 30.55
CA LYS A 174 -25.77 -43.10 31.78
C LYS A 174 -25.20 -41.83 32.42
N ASN A 175 -25.23 -41.77 33.75
CA ASN A 175 -24.47 -40.78 34.52
C ASN A 175 -23.06 -41.35 34.78
N ILE A 176 -22.05 -40.79 34.12
CA ILE A 176 -20.69 -41.33 34.10
C ILE A 176 -19.75 -40.37 34.86
N LEU A 177 -19.07 -40.88 35.88
CA LEU A 177 -17.99 -40.16 36.56
C LEU A 177 -16.65 -40.55 35.95
N ILE A 178 -15.82 -39.57 35.62
CA ILE A 178 -14.46 -39.72 35.14
C ILE A 178 -13.52 -39.16 36.20
N VAL A 179 -12.72 -40.01 36.83
CA VAL A 179 -11.73 -39.63 37.84
C VAL A 179 -10.34 -39.57 37.20
N CYS A 180 -9.83 -38.36 37.02
CA CYS A 180 -8.60 -38.09 36.28
C CYS A 180 -7.69 -37.07 36.99
N HIS A 181 -6.90 -36.35 36.20
CA HIS A 181 -5.91 -35.38 36.65
C HIS A 181 -6.15 -33.99 36.04
N GLU A 182 -5.26 -33.04 36.30
CA GLU A 182 -5.51 -31.63 35.97
C GLU A 182 -5.40 -31.37 34.47
N TYR A 183 -4.29 -31.74 33.82
CA TYR A 183 -4.11 -31.50 32.38
C TYR A 183 -5.09 -32.37 31.58
N THR A 184 -5.40 -33.57 32.07
CA THR A 184 -6.42 -34.45 31.49
C THR A 184 -7.80 -33.79 31.48
N ALA A 185 -8.25 -33.23 32.60
CA ALA A 185 -9.55 -32.56 32.69
C ALA A 185 -9.61 -31.31 31.82
N TRP A 186 -8.49 -30.56 31.75
CA TRP A 186 -8.35 -29.42 30.88
C TRP A 186 -8.48 -29.81 29.40
N MET A 187 -7.69 -30.78 28.94
CA MET A 187 -7.72 -31.22 27.54
C MET A 187 -9.02 -31.92 27.14
N MET A 188 -9.66 -32.63 28.07
CA MET A 188 -11.01 -33.17 27.86
C MET A 188 -12.02 -32.04 27.64
N THR A 189 -11.93 -30.96 28.42
CA THR A 189 -12.83 -29.81 28.28
C THR A 189 -12.58 -29.04 27.00
N THR A 190 -11.32 -28.87 26.59
CA THR A 190 -10.98 -28.13 25.36
C THR A 190 -11.37 -28.91 24.12
N GLY A 191 -11.15 -30.23 24.11
CA GLY A 191 -11.58 -31.11 23.01
C GLY A 191 -13.09 -31.24 22.91
N ALA A 192 -13.80 -31.37 24.04
CA ALA A 192 -15.27 -31.40 24.04
C ALA A 192 -15.90 -30.14 23.44
N LYS A 193 -15.22 -29.00 23.57
CA LYS A 193 -15.63 -27.70 23.01
C LYS A 193 -15.06 -27.41 21.61
N GLY A 194 -14.22 -28.29 21.07
CA GLY A 194 -13.56 -28.06 19.78
C GLY A 194 -12.65 -26.83 19.72
N LEU A 195 -12.07 -26.39 20.85
CA LEU A 195 -11.28 -25.15 20.91
C LEU A 195 -9.95 -25.26 20.14
N ILE A 196 -9.55 -24.15 19.52
CA ILE A 196 -8.18 -23.96 19.00
C ILE A 196 -7.18 -23.80 20.14
N ASP A 197 -5.89 -23.99 19.85
CA ASP A 197 -4.82 -24.02 20.86
C ASP A 197 -4.71 -22.71 21.65
N GLU A 198 -4.90 -21.55 21.02
CA GLU A 198 -4.87 -20.25 21.67
C GLU A 198 -6.00 -20.08 22.68
N GLU A 199 -7.21 -20.49 22.33
CA GLU A 199 -8.38 -20.45 23.22
C GLU A 199 -8.24 -21.44 24.37
N ALA A 200 -7.74 -22.64 24.06
CA ALA A 200 -7.43 -23.66 25.04
C ALA A 200 -6.38 -23.18 26.04
N ALA A 201 -5.29 -22.56 25.58
CA ALA A 201 -4.23 -21.97 26.40
C ALA A 201 -4.78 -20.88 27.34
N LYS A 202 -5.57 -19.94 26.81
CA LYS A 202 -6.22 -18.86 27.58
C LYS A 202 -7.14 -19.40 28.68
N LEU A 203 -7.80 -20.54 28.44
CA LEU A 203 -8.70 -21.14 29.43
C LEU A 203 -7.98 -21.52 30.74
N ASN A 204 -6.68 -21.80 30.69
CA ASN A 204 -5.85 -22.12 31.86
C ASN A 204 -4.77 -21.08 32.16
N GLU A 205 -4.82 -19.91 31.51
CA GLU A 205 -3.88 -18.83 31.74
C GLU A 205 -4.10 -18.18 33.11
N ASN A 206 -3.02 -17.86 33.82
CA ASN A 206 -3.03 -17.25 35.15
C ASN A 206 -3.79 -18.03 36.25
N LYS A 207 -4.10 -19.30 36.00
CA LYS A 207 -4.69 -20.20 37.00
C LYS A 207 -3.61 -21.06 37.63
N LYS A 208 -3.72 -21.27 38.94
CA LYS A 208 -2.87 -22.25 39.65
C LYS A 208 -3.16 -23.68 39.17
N ASP A 209 -4.44 -23.99 38.99
CA ASP A 209 -4.95 -25.25 38.47
C ASP A 209 -6.25 -24.98 37.69
N PHE A 210 -6.44 -25.65 36.56
CA PHE A 210 -7.69 -25.67 35.79
C PHE A 210 -8.84 -26.21 36.64
N ILE A 211 -8.58 -27.28 37.39
CA ILE A 211 -9.50 -27.93 38.33
C ILE A 211 -8.73 -28.36 39.60
N GLY A 212 -9.26 -28.02 40.78
CA GLY A 212 -8.61 -28.30 42.07
C GLY A 212 -8.70 -29.77 42.49
N THR A 213 -7.90 -30.22 43.46
CA THR A 213 -7.94 -31.60 43.96
C THR A 213 -9.30 -31.93 44.59
N GLY A 214 -9.82 -33.12 44.27
CA GLY A 214 -11.16 -33.57 44.67
C GLY A 214 -12.31 -32.76 44.10
N GLN A 215 -12.07 -31.74 43.27
CA GLN A 215 -13.12 -30.98 42.62
C GLN A 215 -13.71 -31.80 41.47
N CYS A 216 -15.04 -31.74 41.34
CA CYS A 216 -15.80 -32.34 40.25
C CYS A 216 -16.55 -31.25 39.49
N ARG A 217 -16.57 -31.34 38.15
CA ARG A 217 -17.36 -30.48 37.26
C ARG A 217 -18.19 -31.33 36.32
N GLU A 218 -19.33 -30.81 35.89
CA GLU A 218 -20.07 -31.40 34.78
C GLU A 218 -19.36 -31.03 33.47
N LEU A 219 -19.26 -31.99 32.56
CA LEU A 219 -18.71 -31.79 31.22
C LEU A 219 -19.88 -31.89 30.25
N ASP A 220 -20.24 -30.75 29.64
CA ASP A 220 -21.18 -30.73 28.52
C ASP A 220 -20.45 -31.27 27.29
N PHE A 221 -20.90 -32.42 26.79
CA PHE A 221 -20.30 -33.11 25.66
C PHE A 221 -21.36 -33.44 24.64
N VAL A 222 -21.14 -32.95 23.42
CA VAL A 222 -21.88 -33.30 22.21
C VAL A 222 -20.81 -33.62 21.16
N SER A 223 -21.00 -34.70 20.42
CA SER A 223 -20.09 -35.03 19.30
C SER A 223 -20.25 -33.95 18.22
N LEU A 224 -19.23 -33.11 18.09
CA LEU A 224 -19.14 -32.06 17.08
C LEU A 224 -18.13 -32.45 16.01
N PRO A 225 -18.25 -31.90 14.79
CA PRO A 225 -17.31 -32.26 13.73
C PRO A 225 -15.96 -31.61 14.04
N HIS A 226 -14.90 -32.41 14.03
CA HIS A 226 -13.58 -31.95 14.38
C HIS A 226 -12.49 -32.62 13.56
N ASP A 227 -11.33 -31.97 13.48
CA ASP A 227 -10.13 -32.50 12.85
C ASP A 227 -9.44 -33.58 13.72
N GLY A 228 -8.27 -34.05 13.28
CA GLY A 228 -7.47 -35.03 14.03
C GLY A 228 -6.93 -34.53 15.38
N ASN A 229 -7.00 -33.23 15.65
CA ASN A 229 -6.58 -32.60 16.90
C ASN A 229 -7.76 -32.20 17.79
N PHE A 230 -8.97 -32.67 17.46
CA PHE A 230 -10.21 -32.33 18.17
C PHE A 230 -10.45 -30.82 18.21
N VAL A 231 -10.10 -30.12 17.14
CA VAL A 231 -10.49 -28.73 16.88
C VAL A 231 -11.71 -28.74 15.98
N LEU A 232 -12.71 -27.90 16.29
CA LEU A 232 -13.94 -27.81 15.51
C LEU A 232 -13.62 -27.57 14.03
N ASP A 233 -14.10 -28.45 13.16
CA ASP A 233 -13.95 -28.32 11.72
C ASP A 233 -15.25 -28.75 11.03
N LEU A 234 -15.95 -27.76 10.48
CA LEU A 234 -17.22 -27.96 9.77
C LEU A 234 -17.03 -28.47 8.34
N HIS A 235 -15.78 -28.70 7.88
CA HIS A 235 -15.52 -29.21 6.55
C HIS A 235 -15.75 -30.72 6.42
N ARG A 236 -15.82 -31.17 5.17
CA ARG A 236 -15.72 -32.60 4.87
C ARG A 236 -14.28 -33.06 5.13
N PRO A 237 -14.08 -34.31 5.62
CA PRO A 237 -15.09 -35.34 5.85
C PRO A 237 -15.78 -35.28 7.23
N TYR A 238 -15.41 -34.33 8.10
CA TYR A 238 -15.78 -34.35 9.51
C TYR A 238 -17.28 -34.10 9.74
N ILE A 239 -17.85 -33.09 9.09
CA ILE A 239 -19.29 -32.79 9.17
C ILE A 239 -20.19 -33.94 8.67
N ASP A 240 -19.69 -34.78 7.76
CA ASP A 240 -20.43 -35.91 7.21
C ASP A 240 -20.67 -37.02 8.26
N LYS A 241 -19.91 -37.02 9.37
CA LYS A 241 -20.06 -38.00 10.47
C LYS A 241 -21.16 -37.62 11.45
N ILE A 242 -21.59 -36.35 11.44
CA ILE A 242 -22.57 -35.84 12.40
C ILE A 242 -23.96 -36.30 12.00
N LYS A 243 -24.71 -36.79 12.99
CA LYS A 243 -26.09 -37.23 12.84
C LYS A 243 -26.99 -36.33 13.65
N LEU A 244 -28.15 -35.96 13.11
CA LEU A 244 -29.16 -35.20 13.83
C LEU A 244 -30.35 -36.08 14.20
N GLN A 245 -31.03 -35.72 15.28
CA GLN A 245 -32.28 -36.35 15.70
C GLN A 245 -33.46 -35.75 14.91
N CYS A 246 -34.13 -36.56 14.09
CA CYS A 246 -35.37 -36.14 13.44
C CYS A 246 -36.54 -36.18 14.43
N GLN A 247 -37.51 -35.28 14.26
CA GLN A 247 -38.77 -35.24 15.02
C GLN A 247 -39.58 -36.55 14.93
N CYS A 248 -39.40 -37.36 13.88
CA CYS A 248 -40.06 -38.68 13.75
C CYS A 248 -39.36 -39.81 14.53
N GLY A 249 -38.30 -39.49 15.29
CA GLY A 249 -37.43 -40.44 15.98
C GLY A 249 -36.33 -41.06 15.10
N GLY A 250 -36.27 -40.75 13.81
CA GLY A 250 -35.24 -41.27 12.89
C GLY A 250 -33.94 -40.45 12.90
N GLU A 251 -32.86 -41.02 12.38
CA GLU A 251 -31.58 -40.31 12.20
C GLU A 251 -31.58 -39.47 10.91
N MET A 252 -30.98 -38.28 10.96
CA MET A 252 -30.72 -37.44 9.78
C MET A 252 -29.22 -37.42 9.47
N MET A 253 -28.90 -37.60 8.19
CA MET A 253 -27.53 -37.50 7.67
C MET A 253 -27.42 -36.30 6.73
N ARG A 254 -26.25 -35.65 6.69
CA ARG A 254 -26.00 -34.53 5.78
C ARG A 254 -26.08 -35.01 4.32
N GLU A 255 -26.72 -34.23 3.46
CA GLU A 255 -26.59 -34.40 2.00
C GLU A 255 -25.14 -34.18 1.60
N LYS A 256 -24.55 -35.05 0.77
CA LYS A 256 -23.09 -35.02 0.53
C LYS A 256 -22.62 -33.86 -0.35
N ASP A 257 -23.56 -33.17 -1.02
CA ASP A 257 -23.28 -32.06 -1.91
C ASP A 257 -22.52 -30.92 -1.22
N VAL A 258 -21.82 -30.15 -2.04
CA VAL A 258 -21.11 -28.94 -1.66
C VAL A 258 -21.66 -27.77 -2.46
N LEU A 259 -21.63 -26.59 -1.86
CA LEU A 259 -22.01 -25.35 -2.52
C LEU A 259 -20.96 -24.96 -3.57
N ASP A 260 -21.43 -24.36 -4.67
CA ASP A 260 -20.58 -23.77 -5.71
C ASP A 260 -19.69 -22.67 -5.12
N VAL A 261 -18.43 -22.61 -5.55
CA VAL A 261 -17.45 -21.62 -5.09
C VAL A 261 -17.90 -20.18 -5.34
N TRP A 262 -18.69 -19.91 -6.38
CA TRP A 262 -19.21 -18.58 -6.66
C TRP A 262 -20.26 -18.13 -5.64
N LEU A 263 -20.93 -19.05 -4.95
CA LEU A 263 -21.77 -18.71 -3.80
C LEU A 263 -20.91 -18.29 -2.61
N ASP A 264 -19.78 -18.96 -2.37
CA ASP A 264 -18.82 -18.55 -1.34
C ASP A 264 -18.31 -17.13 -1.64
N SER A 265 -17.89 -16.85 -2.88
CA SER A 265 -17.45 -15.51 -3.30
C SER A 265 -18.56 -14.46 -3.27
N GLY A 266 -19.78 -14.83 -3.66
CA GLY A 266 -20.94 -13.95 -3.68
C GLY A 266 -21.47 -13.60 -2.28
N THR A 267 -21.23 -14.45 -1.28
CA THR A 267 -21.62 -14.20 0.11
C THR A 267 -20.55 -13.48 0.93
N MET A 268 -19.39 -13.20 0.34
CA MET A 268 -18.27 -12.46 0.95
C MET A 268 -18.70 -11.20 1.74
N PRO A 269 -19.63 -10.34 1.25
CA PRO A 269 -20.04 -9.15 1.98
C PRO A 269 -20.58 -9.42 3.39
N PHE A 270 -21.18 -10.60 3.58
CA PHE A 270 -21.78 -11.03 4.85
C PHE A 270 -20.82 -11.96 5.63
N SER A 271 -20.24 -12.93 4.93
CA SER A 271 -19.48 -14.04 5.54
C SER A 271 -18.16 -13.58 6.16
N GLN A 272 -17.51 -12.53 5.61
CA GLN A 272 -16.28 -11.98 6.19
C GLN A 272 -16.48 -11.49 7.64
N TRP A 273 -17.69 -11.08 7.99
CA TRP A 273 -18.07 -10.62 9.33
C TRP A 273 -18.70 -11.73 10.18
N GLY A 274 -19.01 -12.89 9.59
CA GLY A 274 -19.85 -13.92 10.19
C GLY A 274 -21.29 -13.47 10.42
N TYR A 275 -21.79 -12.52 9.61
CA TYR A 275 -23.13 -11.97 9.73
C TYR A 275 -24.21 -12.99 9.29
N PRO A 276 -25.36 -13.10 9.98
CA PRO A 276 -25.77 -12.36 11.18
C PRO A 276 -25.40 -13.06 12.51
N ASN A 277 -24.83 -14.27 12.45
CA ASN A 277 -24.78 -15.18 13.61
C ASN A 277 -23.62 -14.91 14.56
N ARG A 278 -22.51 -14.33 14.09
CA ARG A 278 -21.37 -14.00 14.94
C ARG A 278 -21.71 -12.78 15.79
N ARG A 279 -21.51 -12.89 17.11
CA ARG A 279 -21.70 -11.77 18.04
C ARG A 279 -20.87 -10.55 17.62
N GLY A 280 -21.52 -9.39 17.51
CA GLY A 280 -20.89 -8.12 17.11
C GLY A 280 -20.79 -7.89 15.59
N SER A 281 -21.13 -8.89 14.76
CA SER A 281 -21.04 -8.80 13.30
C SER A 281 -21.96 -7.74 12.69
N GLU A 282 -23.09 -7.44 13.32
CA GLU A 282 -24.06 -6.47 12.78
C GLU A 282 -23.47 -5.07 12.56
N LYS A 283 -22.65 -4.60 13.51
CA LYS A 283 -22.05 -3.26 13.41
C LYS A 283 -21.05 -3.23 12.27
N GLU A 284 -20.14 -4.21 12.23
CA GLU A 284 -19.14 -4.32 11.17
C GLU A 284 -19.79 -4.43 9.79
N PHE A 285 -20.86 -5.23 9.66
CA PHE A 285 -21.61 -5.32 8.41
C PHE A 285 -22.25 -3.98 8.02
N LYS A 286 -22.97 -3.32 8.94
CA LYS A 286 -23.67 -2.05 8.67
C LYS A 286 -22.72 -0.90 8.30
N ASP A 287 -21.53 -0.86 8.88
CA ASP A 287 -20.56 0.21 8.62
C ASP A 287 -19.86 0.07 7.26
N HIS A 288 -19.86 -1.12 6.66
CA HIS A 288 -19.12 -1.43 5.44
C HIS A 288 -19.99 -1.89 4.25
N TYR A 289 -21.30 -2.07 4.46
CA TYR A 289 -22.24 -2.46 3.42
C TYR A 289 -23.24 -1.32 3.11
N PRO A 290 -23.49 -1.00 1.82
CA PRO A 290 -22.87 -1.59 0.63
C PRO A 290 -21.47 -1.01 0.34
N ALA A 291 -20.65 -1.75 -0.40
CA ALA A 291 -19.31 -1.28 -0.77
C ALA A 291 -19.38 -0.04 -1.68
N ASP A 292 -18.51 0.96 -1.47
CA ASP A 292 -18.54 2.16 -2.30
C ASP A 292 -18.03 1.91 -3.74
N TYR A 293 -17.07 0.99 -3.90
CA TYR A 293 -16.40 0.73 -5.18
C TYR A 293 -15.81 -0.69 -5.23
N ILE A 294 -15.94 -1.33 -6.39
CA ILE A 294 -15.19 -2.54 -6.76
C ILE A 294 -14.62 -2.42 -8.18
N ALA A 295 -13.55 -3.15 -8.48
CA ALA A 295 -13.00 -3.21 -9.83
C ALA A 295 -12.35 -4.55 -10.13
N GLU A 296 -12.82 -5.21 -11.19
CA GLU A 296 -12.29 -6.48 -11.67
C GLU A 296 -12.44 -6.57 -13.19
N ALA A 297 -11.82 -7.59 -13.79
CA ALA A 297 -11.87 -7.83 -15.22
C ALA A 297 -13.28 -8.23 -15.72
N ILE A 298 -13.50 -8.05 -17.02
CA ILE A 298 -14.81 -8.22 -17.68
C ILE A 298 -15.42 -9.62 -17.57
N ASP A 299 -14.61 -10.64 -17.37
CA ASP A 299 -15.06 -12.00 -17.09
C ASP A 299 -15.84 -12.11 -15.76
N GLN A 300 -15.60 -11.20 -14.81
CA GLN A 300 -16.33 -11.18 -13.53
C GLN A 300 -17.79 -10.72 -13.65
N THR A 301 -18.21 -10.20 -14.79
CA THR A 301 -19.64 -9.91 -15.09
C THR A 301 -20.51 -11.16 -15.08
N ARG A 302 -19.92 -12.36 -15.26
CA ARG A 302 -20.60 -13.66 -15.17
C ARG A 302 -20.20 -14.47 -13.94
N GLY A 303 -19.16 -14.04 -13.23
CA GLY A 303 -18.70 -14.63 -11.99
C GLY A 303 -19.08 -13.76 -10.80
N TRP A 304 -18.08 -13.12 -10.20
CA TRP A 304 -18.21 -12.48 -8.90
C TRP A 304 -19.22 -11.32 -8.86
N PHE A 305 -19.25 -10.44 -9.87
CA PHE A 305 -20.20 -9.31 -9.88
C PHE A 305 -21.65 -9.81 -9.86
N TYR A 306 -21.93 -10.84 -10.67
CA TYR A 306 -23.25 -11.45 -10.72
C TYR A 306 -23.61 -12.09 -9.38
N THR A 307 -22.72 -12.89 -8.79
CA THR A 307 -23.06 -13.60 -7.55
C THR A 307 -23.15 -12.68 -6.34
N LEU A 308 -22.38 -11.59 -6.26
CA LEU A 308 -22.58 -10.55 -5.26
C LEU A 308 -23.99 -9.96 -5.32
N LEU A 309 -24.46 -9.61 -6.53
CA LEU A 309 -25.78 -9.01 -6.72
C LEU A 309 -26.90 -10.01 -6.44
N ALA A 310 -26.74 -11.25 -6.93
CA ALA A 310 -27.73 -12.31 -6.75
C ALA A 310 -27.91 -12.67 -5.27
N THR A 311 -26.82 -12.84 -4.51
CA THR A 311 -26.90 -13.15 -3.08
C THR A 311 -27.47 -11.98 -2.29
N ALA A 312 -27.05 -10.74 -2.55
CA ALA A 312 -27.57 -9.56 -1.87
C ALA A 312 -29.07 -9.34 -2.14
N THR A 313 -29.51 -9.46 -3.39
CA THR A 313 -30.93 -9.38 -3.76
C THR A 313 -31.75 -10.46 -3.06
N LEU A 314 -31.22 -11.69 -2.96
CA LEU A 314 -31.89 -12.77 -2.25
C LEU A 314 -31.97 -12.50 -0.73
N MET A 315 -30.91 -11.95 -0.15
CA MET A 315 -30.87 -11.58 1.28
C MET A 315 -31.85 -10.45 1.60
N GLU A 316 -32.00 -9.48 0.70
CA GLU A 316 -33.02 -8.43 0.79
C GLU A 316 -34.43 -9.02 0.67
N PHE A 317 -34.67 -9.87 -0.32
CA PHE A 317 -35.95 -10.55 -0.51
C PHE A 317 -36.36 -11.37 0.73
N CYS A 318 -35.39 -12.02 1.37
CA CYS A 318 -35.60 -12.77 2.62
C CYS A 318 -35.72 -11.87 3.86
N GLY A 319 -35.63 -10.54 3.73
CA GLY A 319 -35.74 -9.58 4.83
C GLY A 319 -34.54 -9.54 5.78
N VAL A 320 -33.40 -10.12 5.37
CA VAL A 320 -32.18 -10.16 6.19
C VAL A 320 -31.46 -8.81 6.13
N ILE A 321 -31.44 -8.17 4.97
CA ILE A 321 -30.86 -6.85 4.74
C ILE A 321 -31.89 -5.92 4.09
N LYS A 322 -31.60 -4.62 4.05
CA LYS A 322 -32.51 -3.59 3.50
C LYS A 322 -32.17 -3.13 2.09
N ASP A 323 -30.95 -3.37 1.64
CA ASP A 323 -30.44 -2.91 0.35
C ASP A 323 -29.84 -4.11 -0.36
N GLY A 324 -30.39 -4.48 -1.52
CA GLY A 324 -29.91 -5.58 -2.33
C GLY A 324 -28.75 -5.23 -3.25
N ALA A 325 -28.28 -3.97 -3.27
CA ALA A 325 -27.13 -3.55 -4.06
C ALA A 325 -25.84 -3.76 -3.26
N PRO A 326 -24.98 -4.76 -3.59
CA PRO A 326 -23.78 -5.05 -2.81
C PRO A 326 -22.65 -4.01 -2.98
N TYR A 327 -22.72 -3.18 -4.01
CA TYR A 327 -21.75 -2.13 -4.31
C TYR A 327 -22.43 -0.94 -5.00
N LYS A 328 -21.89 0.27 -4.79
CA LYS A 328 -22.40 1.51 -5.39
C LYS A 328 -21.80 1.81 -6.76
N ASN A 329 -20.50 1.53 -6.93
CA ASN A 329 -19.76 1.76 -8.18
C ASN A 329 -18.98 0.50 -8.58
N VAL A 330 -18.96 0.20 -9.88
CA VAL A 330 -18.19 -0.91 -10.44
C VAL A 330 -17.41 -0.44 -11.67
N VAL A 331 -16.10 -0.68 -11.68
CA VAL A 331 -15.26 -0.51 -12.87
C VAL A 331 -14.91 -1.87 -13.44
N CYS A 332 -15.36 -2.11 -14.67
CA CYS A 332 -15.13 -3.33 -15.40
C CYS A 332 -13.89 -3.19 -16.28
N LEU A 333 -12.83 -3.93 -15.97
CA LEU A 333 -11.52 -3.80 -16.62
C LEU A 333 -11.40 -4.69 -17.87
N GLY A 334 -10.74 -4.18 -18.90
CA GLY A 334 -10.32 -4.98 -20.04
C GLY A 334 -9.17 -5.93 -19.70
N HIS A 335 -8.98 -6.97 -20.50
CA HIS A 335 -7.87 -7.90 -20.31
C HIS A 335 -6.53 -7.33 -20.78
N VAL A 336 -5.45 -7.77 -20.14
CA VAL A 336 -4.08 -7.55 -20.61
C VAL A 336 -3.75 -8.58 -21.70
N LEU A 337 -3.24 -8.09 -22.83
CA LEU A 337 -2.89 -8.84 -24.02
C LEU A 337 -1.41 -8.63 -24.34
N ASP A 338 -0.79 -9.55 -25.08
CA ASP A 338 0.56 -9.33 -25.62
C ASP A 338 0.58 -8.24 -26.71
N THR A 339 1.77 -7.91 -27.21
CA THR A 339 1.98 -6.90 -28.25
C THR A 339 1.25 -7.22 -29.57
N GLN A 340 0.91 -8.49 -29.81
CA GLN A 340 0.14 -8.94 -30.98
C GLN A 340 -1.37 -8.96 -30.71
N GLY A 341 -1.82 -8.60 -29.51
CA GLY A 341 -3.23 -8.65 -29.10
C GLY A 341 -3.73 -10.05 -28.73
N LYS A 342 -2.85 -11.02 -28.49
CA LYS A 342 -3.24 -12.36 -28.03
C LYS A 342 -3.31 -12.40 -26.51
N LYS A 343 -4.24 -13.21 -25.98
CA LYS A 343 -4.33 -13.51 -24.54
C LYS A 343 -3.01 -14.11 -24.05
N MET A 344 -2.47 -13.55 -22.96
CA MET A 344 -1.28 -14.07 -22.29
C MET A 344 -1.57 -15.40 -21.60
N SER A 345 -0.70 -16.39 -21.77
CA SER A 345 -0.82 -17.70 -21.10
C SER A 345 0.52 -18.41 -21.03
N LYS A 346 0.78 -19.13 -19.93
CA LYS A 346 2.03 -19.86 -19.72
C LYS A 346 2.35 -20.84 -20.87
N SER A 347 1.33 -21.53 -21.40
CA SER A 347 1.48 -22.47 -22.51
C SER A 347 1.91 -21.83 -23.83
N LYS A 348 1.61 -20.54 -24.05
CA LYS A 348 2.03 -19.79 -25.24
C LYS A 348 3.40 -19.11 -25.07
N GLY A 349 3.99 -19.15 -23.88
CA GLY A 349 5.27 -18.51 -23.59
C GLY A 349 5.27 -16.98 -23.72
N ASN A 350 4.09 -16.33 -23.80
CA ASN A 350 3.93 -14.90 -24.02
C ASN A 350 3.54 -14.13 -22.74
N VAL A 351 3.80 -14.70 -21.56
CA VAL A 351 3.54 -14.07 -20.27
C VAL A 351 4.70 -13.15 -19.93
N VAL A 352 4.38 -11.97 -19.42
CA VAL A 352 5.35 -11.09 -18.77
C VAL A 352 5.17 -11.20 -17.27
N ASP A 353 6.26 -11.44 -16.54
CA ASP A 353 6.21 -11.45 -15.08
C ASP A 353 6.09 -10.00 -14.56
N PRO A 354 5.05 -9.67 -13.77
CA PRO A 354 4.91 -8.33 -13.19
C PRO A 354 6.12 -7.95 -12.31
N TRP A 355 6.80 -8.90 -11.68
CA TRP A 355 7.96 -8.61 -10.82
C TRP A 355 9.18 -8.18 -11.64
N GLU A 356 9.48 -8.87 -12.75
CA GLU A 356 10.59 -8.50 -13.63
C GLU A 356 10.46 -7.07 -14.16
N VAL A 357 9.25 -6.65 -14.53
CA VAL A 357 9.00 -5.28 -15.00
C VAL A 357 9.02 -4.26 -13.86
N CYS A 358 8.55 -4.61 -12.67
CA CYS A 358 8.64 -3.75 -11.49
C CYS A 358 10.09 -3.55 -11.04
N GLU A 359 10.92 -4.60 -11.08
CA GLU A 359 12.35 -4.50 -10.74
C GLU A 359 13.11 -3.64 -11.74
N LYS A 360 12.78 -3.77 -13.04
CA LYS A 360 13.48 -3.04 -14.10
C LYS A 360 13.08 -1.57 -14.22
N PHE A 361 11.80 -1.25 -14.04
CA PHE A 361 11.27 0.09 -14.30
C PHE A 361 10.65 0.78 -13.07
N GLY A 362 10.52 0.07 -11.95
CA GLY A 362 9.81 0.54 -10.76
C GLY A 362 8.30 0.31 -10.85
N ALA A 363 7.68 -0.01 -9.71
CA ALA A 363 6.24 -0.27 -9.60
C ALA A 363 5.38 0.91 -10.06
N ASP A 364 5.81 2.15 -9.80
CA ASP A 364 5.08 3.34 -10.23
C ASP A 364 5.01 3.47 -11.75
N THR A 365 6.07 3.13 -12.48
CA THR A 365 6.05 3.13 -13.95
C THR A 365 5.01 2.15 -14.47
N VAL A 366 4.95 0.95 -13.88
CA VAL A 366 3.98 -0.10 -14.26
C VAL A 366 2.55 0.36 -13.99
N ARG A 367 2.29 0.93 -12.81
CA ARG A 367 0.97 1.51 -12.48
C ARG A 367 0.58 2.60 -13.47
N TRP A 368 1.49 3.54 -13.70
CA TRP A 368 1.27 4.70 -14.56
C TRP A 368 0.99 4.31 -16.02
N TYR A 369 1.67 3.28 -16.52
CA TYR A 369 1.38 2.70 -17.83
C TYR A 369 -0.08 2.24 -17.92
N PHE A 370 -0.55 1.45 -16.94
CA PHE A 370 -1.93 0.96 -16.95
C PHE A 370 -2.97 2.08 -16.84
N TYR A 371 -2.62 3.20 -16.21
CA TYR A 371 -3.48 4.38 -16.14
C TYR A 371 -3.49 5.22 -17.43
N THR A 372 -2.49 5.12 -18.31
CA THR A 372 -2.35 6.10 -19.42
C THR A 372 -2.50 5.52 -20.83
N VAL A 373 -2.42 4.20 -20.99
CA VAL A 373 -2.47 3.55 -22.32
C VAL A 373 -3.82 3.74 -23.02
N ASN A 374 -4.91 3.33 -22.38
CA ASN A 374 -6.27 3.44 -22.88
C ASN A 374 -7.29 3.28 -21.74
N SER A 375 -8.58 3.48 -22.04
CA SER A 375 -9.70 3.39 -21.10
C SER A 375 -9.66 2.10 -20.28
N ALA A 376 -10.16 2.15 -19.04
CA ALA A 376 -10.08 1.03 -18.10
C ALA A 376 -10.72 -0.26 -18.65
N GLY A 377 -11.86 -0.14 -19.36
CA GLY A 377 -12.59 -1.27 -19.96
C GLY A 377 -12.00 -1.81 -21.27
N ASP A 378 -11.07 -1.08 -21.90
CA ASP A 378 -10.46 -1.51 -23.15
C ASP A 378 -9.36 -2.56 -22.89
N PRO A 379 -9.22 -3.58 -23.75
CA PRO A 379 -8.08 -4.48 -23.68
C PRO A 379 -6.75 -3.72 -23.79
N LYS A 380 -5.77 -4.10 -22.98
CA LYS A 380 -4.48 -3.42 -22.86
C LYS A 380 -3.39 -4.25 -23.53
N LYS A 381 -2.87 -3.79 -24.67
CA LYS A 381 -1.73 -4.42 -25.35
C LYS A 381 -0.44 -4.02 -24.65
N PHE A 382 0.10 -4.92 -23.84
CA PHE A 382 1.27 -4.66 -23.02
C PHE A 382 2.56 -4.66 -23.86
N ASP A 383 3.26 -3.52 -23.90
CA ASP A 383 4.58 -3.39 -24.52
C ASP A 383 5.59 -2.81 -23.51
N VAL A 384 6.71 -3.52 -23.32
CA VAL A 384 7.81 -3.10 -22.46
C VAL A 384 8.49 -1.82 -22.97
N LYS A 385 8.46 -1.56 -24.28
CA LYS A 385 8.99 -0.31 -24.86
C LYS A 385 8.21 0.90 -24.38
N ASP A 386 6.89 0.79 -24.27
CA ASP A 386 6.04 1.86 -23.78
C ASP A 386 6.34 2.17 -22.31
N LEU A 387 6.59 1.14 -21.49
CA LEU A 387 7.03 1.31 -20.11
C LEU A 387 8.34 2.10 -20.01
N GLN A 388 9.34 1.76 -20.83
CA GLN A 388 10.60 2.50 -20.87
C GLN A 388 10.38 3.97 -21.22
N ASP A 389 9.48 4.22 -22.18
CA ASP A 389 9.13 5.56 -22.61
C ASP A 389 8.42 6.37 -21.52
N LYS A 390 7.47 5.76 -20.79
CA LYS A 390 6.81 6.36 -19.63
C LYS A 390 7.79 6.64 -18.49
N ASN A 391 8.68 5.70 -18.19
CA ASN A 391 9.73 5.87 -17.19
C ASN A 391 10.57 7.12 -17.48
N ARG A 392 11.08 7.25 -18.71
CA ARG A 392 11.93 8.38 -19.12
C ARG A 392 11.16 9.70 -19.14
N LYS A 393 9.99 9.74 -19.78
CA LYS A 393 9.25 10.98 -20.07
C LYS A 393 8.55 11.55 -18.83
N VAL A 394 8.09 10.69 -17.91
CA VAL A 394 7.36 11.12 -16.71
C VAL A 394 8.31 11.15 -15.52
N PHE A 395 8.76 9.98 -15.07
CA PHE A 395 9.52 9.83 -13.83
C PHE A 395 10.93 10.42 -13.93
N GLY A 396 11.64 10.17 -15.04
CA GLY A 396 12.95 10.77 -15.30
C GLY A 396 12.88 12.29 -15.36
N THR A 397 11.89 12.84 -16.06
CA THR A 397 11.66 14.30 -16.15
C THR A 397 11.34 14.92 -14.79
N LEU A 398 10.49 14.28 -13.99
CA LEU A 398 10.10 14.75 -12.67
C LEU A 398 11.28 14.68 -11.68
N TYR A 399 12.03 13.58 -11.69
CA TYR A 399 13.24 13.44 -10.88
C TYR A 399 14.28 14.51 -11.24
N ASN A 400 14.51 14.75 -12.53
CA ASN A 400 15.40 15.84 -12.98
C ASN A 400 14.91 17.22 -12.51
N SER A 401 13.60 17.41 -12.40
CA SER A 401 13.00 18.65 -11.89
C SER A 401 13.26 18.84 -10.38
N LEU A 402 13.16 17.76 -9.59
CA LEU A 402 13.55 17.75 -8.18
C LEU A 402 15.06 18.00 -7.99
N VAL A 403 15.90 17.30 -8.75
CA VAL A 403 17.36 17.47 -8.71
C VAL A 403 17.75 18.90 -9.09
N PHE A 404 17.09 19.49 -10.09
CA PHE A 404 17.29 20.89 -10.44
C PHE A 404 16.98 21.81 -9.26
N PHE A 405 15.85 21.62 -8.59
CA PHE A 405 15.50 22.37 -7.39
C PHE A 405 16.57 22.20 -6.29
N GLN A 406 16.96 20.98 -5.96
CA GLN A 406 17.97 20.71 -4.93
C GLN A 406 19.33 21.35 -5.24
N THR A 407 19.71 21.36 -6.51
CA THR A 407 20.99 21.91 -6.98
C THR A 407 21.04 23.43 -6.86
N TYR A 408 19.94 24.11 -7.22
CA TYR A 408 19.97 25.57 -7.37
C TYR A 408 19.26 26.34 -6.26
N ALA A 409 18.35 25.72 -5.49
CA ALA A 409 17.77 26.35 -4.31
C ALA A 409 18.86 26.74 -3.30
N ASP A 410 18.62 27.80 -2.52
CA ASP A 410 19.55 28.18 -1.46
C ASP A 410 19.60 27.07 -0.39
N LYS A 411 20.78 26.75 0.16
CA LYS A 411 20.89 25.78 1.27
C LYS A 411 20.13 26.24 2.53
N LYS A 412 19.97 27.56 2.69
CA LYS A 412 19.17 28.19 3.74
C LYS A 412 17.72 28.45 3.30
N PHE A 413 17.32 28.00 2.11
CA PHE A 413 15.94 28.12 1.64
C PHE A 413 15.00 27.55 2.68
N ARG A 414 13.95 28.31 3.02
CA ARG A 414 12.87 27.85 3.87
C ARG A 414 11.56 28.22 3.17
N PRO A 415 10.61 27.29 3.08
CA PRO A 415 9.32 27.59 2.48
C PRO A 415 8.61 28.66 3.33
N ALA A 416 8.17 29.74 2.69
CA ALA A 416 7.39 30.77 3.38
C ALA A 416 5.94 30.28 3.56
N CYS A 417 5.36 30.46 4.75
CA CYS A 417 3.96 30.06 5.04
C CYS A 417 2.91 30.67 4.09
N ASN A 418 3.26 31.76 3.39
CA ASN A 418 2.40 32.49 2.45
C ASN A 418 2.70 32.19 0.96
N ALA A 419 3.71 31.37 0.66
CA ALA A 419 4.09 31.01 -0.70
C ALA A 419 3.36 29.77 -1.24
N LEU A 420 2.61 29.09 -0.37
CA LEU A 420 1.77 27.95 -0.73
C LEU A 420 0.35 28.46 -1.04
N PRO A 421 -0.36 27.91 -2.04
CA PRO A 421 -1.78 28.18 -2.24
C PRO A 421 -2.54 28.11 -0.90
N ALA A 422 -3.42 29.08 -0.67
CA ALA A 422 -3.80 29.59 0.67
C ALA A 422 -4.62 28.65 1.58
N ARG A 423 -4.43 27.32 1.49
CA ARG A 423 -5.03 26.32 2.38
C ARG A 423 -4.07 25.24 2.89
N MET A 424 -2.80 25.27 2.50
CA MET A 424 -1.82 24.25 2.91
C MET A 424 -1.29 24.32 4.36
N THR A 425 -1.79 25.19 5.24
CA THR A 425 -1.24 25.33 6.60
C THR A 425 -2.26 25.53 7.72
N CYS A 426 -3.56 25.33 7.50
CA CYS A 426 -4.54 25.47 8.58
C CYS A 426 -5.68 24.44 8.51
N VAL A 427 -5.40 23.24 9.04
CA VAL A 427 -6.46 22.49 9.72
C VAL A 427 -6.66 23.17 11.07
N SER A 428 -7.90 23.58 11.33
CA SER A 428 -8.32 24.16 12.60
C SER A 428 -7.85 23.32 13.78
N MET A 429 -7.17 23.96 14.73
CA MET A 429 -7.04 23.42 16.08
C MET A 429 -8.44 23.19 16.65
N SER A 430 -8.82 21.93 16.85
CA SER A 430 -9.81 21.58 17.86
C SER A 430 -9.22 21.91 19.22
N GLY A 431 -9.84 22.86 19.94
CA GLY A 431 -9.63 23.05 21.38
C GLY A 431 -8.46 23.97 21.77
N GLY A 432 -8.55 25.26 21.47
CA GLY A 432 -7.66 26.25 22.08
C GLY A 432 -7.86 27.64 21.52
N ARG A 433 -8.34 28.58 22.33
CA ARG A 433 -8.42 30.00 22.00
C ARG A 433 -7.01 30.58 21.87
N SER A 434 -6.38 30.46 20.72
CA SER A 434 -5.26 31.33 20.34
C SER A 434 -5.50 31.87 18.92
N ASN A 435 -5.45 33.20 18.82
CA ASN A 435 -5.61 33.98 17.59
C ASN A 435 -4.41 33.80 16.63
N ALA A 436 -4.08 32.56 16.26
CA ALA A 436 -3.21 32.30 15.11
C ALA A 436 -4.04 32.53 13.84
N GLY A 437 -4.03 33.78 13.37
CA GLY A 437 -4.80 34.21 12.21
C GLY A 437 -4.57 33.31 11.00
N ARG A 438 -5.65 32.98 10.29
CA ARG A 438 -5.63 32.42 8.92
C ARG A 438 -4.52 33.11 8.12
N PRO A 439 -3.70 32.39 7.31
CA PRO A 439 -2.76 33.04 6.40
C PRO A 439 -3.55 33.98 5.48
N ARG A 440 -3.44 35.30 5.73
CA ARG A 440 -4.07 36.36 4.92
C ARG A 440 -3.18 36.78 3.73
N GLY A 441 -2.09 36.04 3.47
CA GLY A 441 -1.20 36.31 2.35
C GLY A 441 -1.81 35.81 1.03
N LYS A 442 -2.12 36.72 0.12
CA LYS A 442 -2.45 36.39 -1.28
C LYS A 442 -1.15 35.88 -1.93
N PHE A 443 -1.15 34.70 -2.56
CA PHE A 443 -0.04 34.29 -3.42
C PHE A 443 0.09 35.34 -4.53
N THR A 444 1.15 36.15 -4.46
CA THR A 444 1.39 37.25 -5.41
C THR A 444 2.71 37.01 -6.13
N ALA A 445 2.75 35.94 -6.92
CA ALA A 445 3.78 35.79 -7.93
C ALA A 445 3.81 37.05 -8.81
N LYS A 446 4.95 37.73 -8.88
CA LYS A 446 5.11 38.92 -9.73
C LYS A 446 5.48 38.54 -11.16
N ASN A 447 6.35 37.54 -11.30
CA ASN A 447 6.83 37.04 -12.57
C ASN A 447 5.74 36.27 -13.32
N LEU A 448 5.63 36.49 -14.63
CA LEU A 448 4.66 35.84 -15.51
C LEU A 448 4.74 34.30 -15.48
N LEU A 449 5.93 33.70 -15.48
CA LEU A 449 6.10 32.25 -15.48
C LEU A 449 5.60 31.63 -14.17
N ASP A 450 5.81 32.30 -13.03
CA ASP A 450 5.33 31.83 -11.73
C ASP A 450 3.80 31.89 -11.64
N LYS A 451 3.19 32.97 -12.15
CA LYS A 451 1.72 33.08 -12.25
C LYS A 451 1.16 31.99 -13.15
N TRP A 452 1.78 31.78 -14.31
CA TRP A 452 1.36 30.78 -15.27
C TRP A 452 1.43 29.36 -14.70
N ILE A 453 2.56 28.94 -14.12
CA ILE A 453 2.68 27.58 -13.60
C ILE A 453 1.75 27.33 -12.40
N ALA A 454 1.53 28.35 -11.56
CA ALA A 454 0.58 28.26 -10.46
C ALA A 454 -0.87 28.15 -10.97
N SER A 455 -1.25 28.91 -12.00
CA SER A 455 -2.54 28.77 -12.67
C SER A 455 -2.71 27.37 -13.26
N ARG A 456 -1.74 26.93 -14.07
CA ARG A 456 -1.75 25.62 -14.73
C ARG A 456 -1.87 24.48 -13.74
N PHE A 457 -1.17 24.55 -12.59
CA PHE A 457 -1.28 23.53 -11.55
C PHE A 457 -2.68 23.50 -10.92
N ASN A 458 -3.28 24.66 -10.62
CA ASN A 458 -4.61 24.70 -10.03
C ASN A 458 -5.70 24.26 -11.01
N HIS A 459 -5.54 24.58 -12.30
CA HIS A 459 -6.44 24.08 -13.35
C HIS A 459 -6.27 22.57 -13.57
N LEU A 460 -5.03 22.07 -13.59
CA LEU A 460 -4.74 20.62 -13.56
C LEU A 460 -5.47 19.94 -12.40
N ASN A 461 -5.31 20.47 -11.19
CA ASN A 461 -5.92 19.89 -10.00
C ASN A 461 -7.45 19.87 -10.11
N GLU A 462 -8.08 20.96 -10.59
CA GLU A 462 -9.54 20.98 -10.85
C GLU A 462 -9.96 19.88 -11.84
N GLN A 463 -9.21 19.68 -12.92
CA GLN A 463 -9.51 18.65 -13.91
C GLN A 463 -9.27 17.22 -13.40
N VAL A 464 -8.18 16.99 -12.67
CA VAL A 464 -7.84 15.68 -12.08
C VAL A 464 -8.90 15.28 -11.06
N VAL A 465 -9.28 16.18 -10.14
CA VAL A 465 -10.37 15.93 -9.18
C VAL A 465 -11.66 15.61 -9.92
N GLY A 466 -12.04 16.43 -10.91
CA GLY A 466 -13.27 16.22 -11.67
C GLY A 466 -13.32 14.91 -12.47
N ASN A 467 -12.17 14.39 -12.90
CA ASN A 467 -12.07 13.10 -13.57
C ASN A 467 -12.10 11.92 -12.58
N LEU A 468 -11.40 12.03 -11.44
CA LEU A 468 -11.41 10.99 -10.40
C LEU A 468 -12.78 10.80 -9.76
N GLU A 469 -13.56 11.86 -9.55
CA GLU A 469 -14.97 11.78 -9.09
C GLU A 469 -15.87 10.97 -10.05
N LYS A 470 -15.45 10.82 -11.31
CA LYS A 470 -16.14 10.02 -12.34
C LYS A 470 -15.47 8.68 -12.61
N TYR A 471 -14.45 8.32 -11.83
CA TYR A 471 -13.58 7.17 -12.07
C TYR A 471 -12.88 7.18 -13.45
N ASP A 472 -12.72 8.34 -14.09
CA ASP A 472 -11.93 8.50 -15.32
C ASP A 472 -10.44 8.69 -14.99
N ILE A 473 -9.81 7.56 -14.64
CA ILE A 473 -8.40 7.50 -14.23
C ILE A 473 -7.48 7.88 -15.41
N VAL A 474 -7.89 7.63 -16.66
CA VAL A 474 -7.04 7.81 -17.84
C VAL A 474 -6.85 9.26 -18.20
N SER A 475 -7.96 10.00 -18.28
CA SER A 475 -7.90 11.43 -18.52
C SER A 475 -7.16 12.14 -17.38
N ALA A 476 -7.39 11.72 -16.13
CA ALA A 476 -6.70 12.28 -14.96
C ALA A 476 -5.17 12.09 -15.06
N ALA A 477 -4.70 10.86 -15.32
CA ALA A 477 -3.27 10.57 -15.37
C ALA A 477 -2.56 11.27 -16.54
N ARG A 478 -3.18 11.32 -17.73
CA ARG A 478 -2.61 12.00 -18.90
C ARG A 478 -2.44 13.51 -18.70
N LEU A 479 -3.41 14.17 -18.05
CA LEU A 479 -3.28 15.58 -17.71
C LEU A 479 -2.08 15.87 -16.81
N VAL A 480 -1.77 14.94 -15.88
CA VAL A 480 -0.57 15.06 -15.04
C VAL A 480 0.71 14.90 -15.86
N GLU A 481 0.75 13.97 -16.84
CA GLU A 481 1.89 13.85 -17.77
C GLU A 481 2.14 15.16 -18.53
N ASP A 482 1.08 15.75 -19.08
CA ASP A 482 1.17 17.02 -19.83
C ASP A 482 1.69 18.16 -18.95
N PHE A 483 1.27 18.20 -17.67
CA PHE A 483 1.76 19.20 -16.73
C PHE A 483 3.24 18.99 -16.35
N ILE A 484 3.72 17.75 -16.23
CA ILE A 484 5.13 17.46 -15.95
C ILE A 484 6.00 17.97 -17.11
N ASP A 485 5.55 17.83 -18.36
CA ASP A 485 6.20 18.42 -19.52
C ASP A 485 6.22 19.96 -19.43
N ASP A 486 5.07 20.59 -19.16
CA ASP A 486 4.96 22.04 -18.98
C ASP A 486 5.90 22.57 -17.88
N LEU A 487 5.97 21.87 -16.75
CA LEU A 487 6.83 22.20 -15.61
C LEU A 487 8.30 22.15 -15.99
N SER A 488 8.74 21.09 -16.67
CA SER A 488 10.15 20.87 -16.97
C SER A 488 10.61 21.65 -18.21
N ASN A 489 9.95 21.42 -19.34
CA ASN A 489 10.36 21.91 -20.66
C ASN A 489 9.98 23.37 -20.91
N TRP A 490 9.07 23.94 -20.13
CA TRP A 490 8.74 25.35 -20.21
C TRP A 490 9.11 26.10 -18.94
N TYR A 491 8.46 25.84 -17.80
CA TYR A 491 8.66 26.65 -16.60
C TYR A 491 10.11 26.62 -16.10
N ILE A 492 10.67 25.44 -15.83
CA ILE A 492 12.04 25.29 -15.33
C ILE A 492 13.04 25.78 -16.36
N ARG A 493 12.92 25.34 -17.62
CA ARG A 493 13.85 25.73 -18.69
C ARG A 493 13.92 27.24 -18.88
N ARG A 494 12.77 27.91 -18.94
CA ARG A 494 12.67 29.38 -19.10
C ARG A 494 12.99 30.14 -17.81
N SER A 495 12.95 29.48 -16.65
CA SER A 495 13.35 30.07 -15.37
C SER A 495 14.81 29.82 -15.00
N ARG A 496 15.60 29.03 -15.76
CA ARG A 496 17.01 28.71 -15.41
C ARG A 496 17.86 29.92 -15.04
N GLY A 497 17.73 31.02 -15.79
CA GLY A 497 18.44 32.28 -15.50
C GLY A 497 18.14 32.81 -14.09
N ARG A 498 16.89 32.71 -13.64
CA ARG A 498 16.43 33.13 -12.29
C ARG A 498 17.02 32.27 -11.16
N PHE A 499 17.50 31.07 -11.48
CA PHE A 499 18.16 30.17 -10.52
C PHE A 499 19.70 30.25 -10.60
N GLN A 500 20.25 30.32 -11.81
CA GLN A 500 21.68 30.23 -12.09
C GLN A 500 22.40 31.59 -12.05
N GLN A 501 21.74 32.64 -12.55
CA GLN A 501 22.26 34.00 -12.65
C GLN A 501 21.16 35.03 -12.33
N PRO A 502 20.57 34.97 -11.11
CA PRO A 502 19.47 35.85 -10.74
C PRO A 502 19.88 37.32 -10.75
N LYS A 503 18.96 38.21 -11.12
CA LYS A 503 19.13 39.67 -11.00
C LYS A 503 19.24 40.12 -9.54
N SER A 504 18.62 39.37 -8.63
CA SER A 504 18.70 39.59 -7.17
C SER A 504 18.44 38.30 -6.38
N LEU A 505 18.91 38.23 -5.14
CA LEU A 505 18.59 37.12 -4.24
C LEU A 505 17.09 36.92 -4.06
N LYS A 506 16.32 38.01 -4.10
CA LYS A 506 14.86 37.99 -4.02
C LYS A 506 14.21 37.28 -5.21
N GLU A 507 14.68 37.52 -6.43
CA GLU A 507 14.15 36.84 -7.63
C GLU A 507 14.37 35.32 -7.56
N LYS A 508 15.54 34.92 -7.06
CA LYS A 508 15.88 33.51 -6.84
C LYS A 508 14.98 32.87 -5.78
N ASP A 509 14.75 33.56 -4.67
CA ASP A 509 13.86 33.10 -3.61
C ASP A 509 12.42 32.95 -4.14
N GLU A 510 11.87 33.97 -4.82
CA GLU A 510 10.52 33.92 -5.40
C GLU A 510 10.33 32.73 -6.37
N ALA A 511 11.32 32.47 -7.24
CA ALA A 511 11.30 31.30 -8.13
C ALA A 511 11.38 29.98 -7.36
N SER A 512 12.24 29.91 -6.33
CA SER A 512 12.42 28.72 -5.49
C SER A 512 11.15 28.41 -4.68
N GLN A 513 10.48 29.43 -4.16
CA GLN A 513 9.21 29.30 -3.43
C GLN A 513 8.12 28.70 -4.34
N THR A 514 8.01 29.20 -5.57
CA THR A 514 7.03 28.71 -6.55
C THR A 514 7.31 27.26 -6.95
N LEU A 515 8.55 26.94 -7.33
CA LEU A 515 8.93 25.59 -7.74
C LEU A 515 8.76 24.58 -6.59
N TYR A 516 9.14 24.95 -5.36
CA TYR A 516 8.91 24.13 -4.17
C TYR A 516 7.43 23.84 -3.97
N ALA A 517 6.57 24.87 -4.03
CA ALA A 517 5.13 24.73 -3.84
C ALA A 517 4.50 23.79 -4.87
N VAL A 518 4.86 23.96 -6.15
CA VAL A 518 4.36 23.15 -7.25
C VAL A 518 4.81 21.69 -7.11
N LEU A 519 6.10 21.43 -6.83
CA LEU A 519 6.59 20.06 -6.67
C LEU A 519 5.95 19.35 -5.49
N LEU A 520 5.75 20.05 -4.38
CA LEU A 520 5.12 19.50 -3.18
C LEU A 520 3.63 19.18 -3.38
N GLU A 521 2.89 20.05 -4.07
CA GLU A 521 1.48 19.78 -4.35
C GLU A 521 1.29 18.75 -5.46
N LEU A 522 2.18 18.74 -6.46
CA LEU A 522 2.21 17.70 -7.49
C LEU A 522 2.48 16.32 -6.87
N SER A 523 3.36 16.23 -5.87
CA SER A 523 3.64 14.94 -5.22
C SER A 523 2.41 14.38 -4.50
N LYS A 524 1.57 15.25 -3.90
CA LYS A 524 0.28 14.85 -3.31
C LYS A 524 -0.75 14.46 -4.38
N LEU A 525 -0.85 15.23 -5.46
CA LEU A 525 -1.75 14.95 -6.58
C LEU A 525 -1.41 13.60 -7.23
N MET A 526 -0.12 13.26 -7.33
CA MET A 526 0.37 12.02 -7.91
C MET A 526 0.27 10.81 -6.98
N ALA A 527 0.18 11.00 -5.66
CA ALA A 527 0.27 9.91 -4.69
C ALA A 527 -0.70 8.71 -4.92
N PRO A 528 -1.96 8.89 -5.37
CA PRO A 528 -2.84 7.75 -5.69
C PRO A 528 -2.39 6.95 -6.93
N PHE A 529 -1.68 7.59 -7.86
CA PHE A 529 -1.22 7.00 -9.10
C PHE A 529 0.18 6.38 -8.95
N ALA A 530 1.12 7.14 -8.38
CA ALA A 530 2.53 6.80 -8.21
C ALA A 530 2.95 7.00 -6.74
N PRO A 531 2.57 6.08 -5.84
CA PRO A 531 2.74 6.27 -4.40
C PRO A 531 4.19 6.44 -3.97
N PHE A 532 5.14 5.70 -4.57
CA PHE A 532 6.54 5.75 -4.14
C PHE A 532 7.24 7.04 -4.56
N THR A 533 6.99 7.50 -5.80
CA THR A 533 7.52 8.73 -6.36
C THR A 533 6.93 9.94 -5.64
N GLY A 534 5.61 9.93 -5.39
CA GLY A 534 4.94 10.96 -4.60
C GLY A 534 5.51 11.06 -3.19
N GLU A 535 5.74 9.93 -2.53
CA GLU A 535 6.36 9.86 -1.21
C GLU A 535 7.80 10.38 -1.22
N GLU A 536 8.63 9.94 -2.17
CA GLU A 536 10.03 10.37 -2.26
C GLU A 536 10.13 11.89 -2.41
N ILE A 537 9.42 12.49 -3.38
CA ILE A 537 9.42 13.94 -3.60
C ILE A 537 8.92 14.67 -2.35
N TYR A 538 7.82 14.19 -1.75
CA TYR A 538 7.26 14.78 -0.53
C TYR A 538 8.27 14.76 0.61
N ARG A 539 8.92 13.61 0.87
CA ARG A 539 9.88 13.43 1.95
C ARG A 539 11.14 14.25 1.72
N THR A 540 11.70 14.26 0.52
CA THR A 540 12.84 15.11 0.17
C THR A 540 12.54 16.58 0.48
N LEU A 541 11.42 17.11 -0.01
CA LEU A 541 11.07 18.51 0.19
C LEU A 541 10.77 18.84 1.67
N THR A 542 10.04 17.97 2.37
CA THR A 542 9.60 18.22 3.75
C THR A 542 10.67 17.95 4.80
N THR A 543 11.65 17.08 4.51
CA THR A 543 12.74 16.71 5.43
C THR A 543 13.94 17.62 5.22
N ASP A 544 14.40 17.79 3.98
CA ASP A 544 15.66 18.50 3.70
C ASP A 544 15.47 20.02 3.74
N TYR A 545 14.30 20.51 3.31
CA TYR A 545 14.00 21.96 3.19
C TYR A 545 12.99 22.46 4.23
N GLY A 546 12.41 21.54 5.01
CA GLY A 546 11.74 21.81 6.28
C GLY A 546 10.40 22.54 6.19
N LEU A 547 9.31 21.77 6.14
CA LEU A 547 8.00 22.25 6.60
C LEU A 547 8.00 22.28 8.13
N ARG A 548 8.33 23.44 8.73
CA ARG A 548 8.30 23.66 10.19
C ARG A 548 6.89 23.98 10.71
N THR A 549 5.88 23.30 10.19
CA THR A 549 4.49 23.49 10.61
C THR A 549 3.99 22.25 11.33
N THR A 550 3.12 22.41 12.33
CA THR A 550 2.37 21.32 12.98
C THR A 550 1.49 20.52 12.01
N ALA A 551 1.31 21.00 10.77
CA ALA A 551 0.64 20.32 9.67
C ALA A 551 1.54 19.36 8.86
N LYS A 552 2.84 19.25 9.17
CA LYS A 552 3.72 18.26 8.52
C LYS A 552 3.21 16.87 8.87
N ARG A 553 2.90 16.08 7.83
CA ARG A 553 2.59 14.67 7.97
C ARG A 553 3.87 13.87 7.75
N GLU A 554 3.91 12.67 8.30
CA GLU A 554 5.06 11.78 8.17
C GLU A 554 5.22 11.25 6.74
N SER A 555 4.11 11.14 6.01
CA SER A 555 4.03 10.65 4.64
C SER A 555 3.03 11.47 3.82
N VAL A 556 3.22 11.49 2.49
CA VAL A 556 2.26 12.07 1.54
C VAL A 556 0.89 11.40 1.65
N HIS A 557 0.84 10.12 2.00
CA HIS A 557 -0.38 9.32 2.12
C HIS A 557 -1.25 9.69 3.32
N LEU A 558 -0.73 10.49 4.24
CA LEU A 558 -1.46 11.05 5.38
C LEU A 558 -1.90 12.50 5.15
N CYS A 559 -1.61 13.05 3.96
CA CYS A 559 -2.03 14.40 3.58
C CYS A 559 -3.47 14.42 3.06
N ASP A 560 -4.15 15.54 3.26
CA ASP A 560 -5.38 15.83 2.52
C ASP A 560 -5.07 15.90 1.02
N PHE A 561 -5.97 15.36 0.19
CA PHE A 561 -5.86 15.50 -1.26
C PHE A 561 -5.90 17.00 -1.65
N PRO A 562 -5.02 17.45 -2.57
CA PRO A 562 -4.90 18.87 -2.86
C PRO A 562 -6.21 19.42 -3.43
N LYS A 563 -6.61 20.62 -3.00
CA LYS A 563 -7.84 21.29 -3.49
C LYS A 563 -7.48 22.46 -4.40
N PRO A 564 -8.10 22.60 -5.59
CA PRO A 564 -7.79 23.69 -6.50
C PRO A 564 -8.18 25.05 -5.88
N ASP A 565 -7.26 26.01 -5.92
CA ASP A 565 -7.54 27.41 -5.61
C ASP A 565 -7.99 28.13 -6.87
N LYS A 566 -9.30 28.20 -7.08
CA LYS A 566 -9.92 28.84 -8.27
C LYS A 566 -9.50 30.29 -8.48
N ARG A 567 -9.01 30.98 -7.44
CA ARG A 567 -8.55 32.38 -7.53
C ARG A 567 -7.19 32.51 -8.23
N LEU A 568 -6.43 31.41 -8.30
CA LEU A 568 -5.14 31.35 -8.98
C LEU A 568 -5.26 30.90 -10.44
N ILE A 569 -6.44 30.43 -10.86
CA ILE A 569 -6.70 30.01 -12.24
C ILE A 569 -6.96 31.25 -13.09
N ASP A 570 -5.99 31.57 -13.94
CA ASP A 570 -6.05 32.59 -14.98
C ASP A 570 -6.11 31.92 -16.35
N LYS A 571 -7.32 31.55 -16.78
CA LYS A 571 -7.54 30.89 -18.07
C LYS A 571 -7.06 31.73 -19.26
N LYS A 572 -7.09 33.06 -19.14
CA LYS A 572 -6.62 33.95 -20.19
C LYS A 572 -5.11 33.83 -20.35
N LEU A 573 -4.36 33.90 -19.25
CA LEU A 573 -2.91 33.71 -19.26
C LEU A 573 -2.52 32.32 -19.79
N GLU A 574 -3.27 31.28 -19.43
CA GLU A 574 -3.03 29.93 -19.95
C GLU A 574 -3.17 29.85 -21.48
N GLU A 575 -4.23 30.42 -22.04
CA GLU A 575 -4.46 30.40 -23.49
C GLU A 575 -3.45 31.29 -24.24
N GLN A 576 -3.06 32.43 -23.65
CA GLN A 576 -1.98 33.28 -24.16
C GLN A 576 -0.64 32.53 -24.17
N MET A 577 -0.29 31.81 -23.11
CA MET A 577 0.95 31.03 -23.06
C MET A 577 0.94 29.86 -24.06
N LYS A 578 -0.21 29.19 -24.22
CA LYS A 578 -0.40 28.16 -25.24
C LYS A 578 -0.17 28.72 -26.64
N SER A 579 -0.79 29.86 -26.94
CA SER A 579 -0.58 30.59 -28.20
C SER A 579 0.90 30.93 -28.42
N ALA A 580 1.58 31.45 -27.40
CA ALA A 580 3.00 31.80 -27.48
C ALA A 580 3.89 30.58 -27.79
N ARG A 581 3.61 29.44 -27.16
CA ARG A 581 4.30 28.17 -27.39
C ARG A 581 4.07 27.63 -28.79
N GLU A 582 2.83 27.69 -29.29
CA GLU A 582 2.49 27.25 -30.65
C GLU A 582 3.23 28.08 -31.69
N ILE A 583 3.25 29.41 -31.55
CA ILE A 583 3.97 30.31 -32.45
C ILE A 583 5.49 30.05 -32.38
N ALA A 584 6.04 29.89 -31.17
CA ALA A 584 7.45 29.56 -31.00
C ALA A 584 7.82 28.22 -31.66
N ALA A 585 6.98 27.19 -31.53
CA ALA A 585 7.20 25.91 -32.20
C ALA A 585 7.23 26.04 -33.72
N LYS A 586 6.31 26.83 -34.30
CA LYS A 586 6.28 27.13 -35.74
C LYS A 586 7.51 27.91 -36.20
N GLY A 587 7.91 28.94 -35.45
CA GLY A 587 9.13 29.69 -35.74
C GLY A 587 10.38 28.81 -35.68
N LEU A 588 10.47 27.87 -34.74
CA LEU A 588 11.56 26.89 -34.69
C LEU A 588 11.53 25.93 -35.89
N ALA A 589 10.34 25.52 -36.36
CA ALA A 589 10.18 24.69 -37.55
C ALA A 589 10.66 25.41 -38.83
N LEU A 590 10.24 26.67 -39.03
CA LEU A 590 10.72 27.52 -40.15
C LEU A 590 12.24 27.67 -40.11
N ARG A 591 12.81 27.83 -38.92
CA ARG A 591 14.26 27.94 -38.73
C ARG A 591 15.00 26.65 -39.08
N MET A 592 14.41 25.49 -38.73
CA MET A 592 14.93 24.17 -39.09
C MET A 592 14.90 23.94 -40.60
N GLU A 593 13.81 24.35 -41.26
CA GLU A 593 13.67 24.31 -42.72
C GLU A 593 14.72 25.17 -43.42
N ALA A 594 14.96 26.39 -42.91
CA ALA A 594 16.04 27.27 -43.35
C ALA A 594 17.45 26.77 -42.97
N LYS A 595 17.57 25.66 -42.23
CA LYS A 595 18.83 25.08 -41.70
C LYS A 595 19.64 26.06 -40.85
N ILE A 596 18.97 27.02 -40.21
CA ILE A 596 19.59 28.03 -39.34
C ILE A 596 19.62 27.49 -37.91
N LYS A 597 20.80 27.48 -37.29
CA LYS A 597 20.97 26.99 -35.92
C LYS A 597 20.36 27.98 -34.94
N ILE A 598 19.66 27.51 -33.89
CA ILE A 598 18.97 28.39 -32.90
C ILE A 598 19.88 29.46 -32.30
N ARG A 599 21.16 29.13 -32.08
CA ARG A 599 22.18 30.05 -31.56
C ARG A 599 22.48 31.26 -32.45
N GLN A 600 22.23 31.17 -33.75
CA GLN A 600 22.39 32.27 -34.70
C GLN A 600 21.19 33.21 -34.53
N PRO A 601 21.35 34.39 -33.90
CA PRO A 601 20.23 35.31 -33.73
C PRO A 601 19.68 35.74 -35.09
N LEU A 602 18.37 35.94 -35.14
CA LEU A 602 17.65 36.43 -36.32
C LEU A 602 17.00 37.77 -36.01
N LYS A 603 16.66 38.53 -37.05
CA LYS A 603 16.11 39.88 -36.88
C LYS A 603 14.74 39.82 -36.23
N GLU A 604 13.80 39.12 -36.85
CA GLU A 604 12.42 39.15 -36.37
C GLU A 604 11.61 37.90 -36.73
N LEU A 605 10.58 37.66 -35.92
CA LEU A 605 9.46 36.78 -36.24
C LEU A 605 8.20 37.64 -36.38
N ARG A 606 7.45 37.48 -37.47
CA ARG A 606 6.11 38.02 -37.64
C ARG A 606 5.05 36.93 -37.45
N PHE A 607 3.93 37.28 -36.84
CA PHE A 607 2.78 36.39 -36.67
C PHE A 607 1.45 37.16 -36.80
N SER A 608 0.38 36.45 -37.17
CA SER A 608 -0.96 37.03 -37.41
C SER A 608 -1.76 37.22 -36.10
N ALA A 609 -2.63 38.25 -36.05
CA ALA A 609 -3.47 38.59 -34.88
C ALA A 609 -4.96 38.25 -35.06
N PRO A 610 -5.79 38.50 -34.03
CA PRO A 610 -7.23 38.51 -34.16
C PRO A 610 -7.71 39.48 -35.25
N GLY A 611 -8.33 38.92 -36.29
CA GLY A 611 -8.73 39.63 -37.51
C GLY A 611 -8.37 38.90 -38.82
N GLY A 612 -7.51 37.87 -38.76
CA GLY A 612 -7.24 36.93 -39.85
C GLY A 612 -5.90 37.13 -40.56
N SER A 613 -5.35 36.03 -41.08
CA SER A 613 -4.39 36.00 -42.20
C SER A 613 -5.17 35.93 -43.53
N ALA A 614 -4.55 36.27 -44.66
CA ALA A 614 -5.21 36.32 -45.97
C ALA A 614 -5.87 35.00 -46.42
N ASP A 615 -5.52 33.89 -45.76
CA ASP A 615 -5.91 32.50 -45.98
C ASP A 615 -6.86 31.93 -44.90
N GLY A 616 -7.30 32.73 -43.93
CA GLY A 616 -8.27 32.29 -42.89
C GLY A 616 -7.66 31.46 -41.75
N GLY A 617 -6.36 31.64 -41.48
CA GLY A 617 -5.62 30.94 -40.43
C GLY A 617 -6.06 31.23 -38.99
N LYS A 618 -5.56 30.42 -38.06
CA LYS A 618 -5.88 30.46 -36.63
C LYS A 618 -5.49 31.81 -36.01
N ILE A 619 -6.44 32.39 -35.27
CA ILE A 619 -6.26 33.64 -34.54
C ILE A 619 -5.57 33.38 -33.19
N TYR A 620 -4.48 34.10 -32.92
CA TYR A 620 -3.75 34.06 -31.66
C TYR A 620 -4.09 35.25 -30.76
N ASP A 621 -4.60 35.02 -29.56
CA ASP A 621 -4.69 36.05 -28.51
C ASP A 621 -3.49 35.94 -27.58
N LEU A 622 -2.48 36.78 -27.78
CA LEU A 622 -1.32 36.92 -26.87
C LEU A 622 -1.49 38.06 -25.88
N GLY A 623 -2.52 38.90 -26.02
CA GLY A 623 -2.52 40.25 -25.45
C GLY A 623 -1.32 41.10 -25.87
N ARG A 624 -1.23 42.35 -25.39
CA ARG A 624 -0.01 43.19 -25.51
C ARG A 624 0.93 43.00 -24.32
N GLU A 625 1.00 41.77 -23.81
CA GLU A 625 1.83 41.38 -22.67
C GLU A 625 3.30 41.37 -23.09
N LYS A 626 4.04 42.43 -22.73
CA LYS A 626 5.46 42.57 -23.08
C LYS A 626 6.30 41.37 -22.61
N GLU A 627 5.98 40.79 -21.46
CA GLU A 627 6.71 39.63 -20.90
C GLU A 627 6.54 38.36 -21.75
N LEU A 628 5.37 38.13 -22.37
CA LEU A 628 5.15 36.99 -23.27
C LEU A 628 5.96 37.14 -24.57
N LEU A 629 5.99 38.35 -25.14
CA LEU A 629 6.77 38.62 -26.35
C LEU A 629 8.27 38.45 -26.09
N GLU A 630 8.78 38.89 -24.93
CA GLU A 630 10.18 38.66 -24.55
C GLU A 630 10.48 37.16 -24.37
N LEU A 631 9.57 36.38 -23.77
CA LEU A 631 9.72 34.92 -23.68
C LEU A 631 9.84 34.27 -25.06
N MET A 632 9.00 34.69 -26.02
CA MET A 632 9.05 34.20 -27.40
C MET A 632 10.33 34.63 -28.11
N LYS A 633 10.75 35.89 -27.95
CA LYS A 633 12.00 36.41 -28.53
C LYS A 633 13.20 35.58 -28.10
N ASP A 634 13.30 35.31 -26.81
CA ASP A 634 14.38 34.50 -26.27
C ASP A 634 14.31 33.05 -26.74
N GLU A 635 13.11 32.47 -26.83
CA GLU A 635 12.91 31.10 -27.28
C GLU A 635 13.33 30.91 -28.75
N LEU A 636 12.90 31.85 -29.59
CA LEU A 636 13.20 31.89 -31.00
C LEU A 636 14.55 32.56 -31.28
N ASN A 637 15.26 33.06 -30.27
CA ASN A 637 16.47 33.87 -30.43
C ASN A 637 16.34 34.88 -31.60
N VAL A 638 15.32 35.73 -31.55
CA VAL A 638 15.05 36.83 -32.49
C VAL A 638 15.13 38.19 -31.79
N LYS A 639 15.44 39.27 -32.51
CA LYS A 639 15.51 40.63 -31.91
C LYS A 639 14.14 41.23 -31.63
N SER A 640 13.15 40.91 -32.46
CA SER A 640 11.76 41.32 -32.26
C SER A 640 10.78 40.19 -32.60
N VAL A 641 9.66 40.18 -31.89
CA VAL A 641 8.49 39.38 -32.25
C VAL A 641 7.39 40.39 -32.48
N VAL A 642 6.99 40.53 -33.74
CA VAL A 642 6.14 41.62 -34.20
C VAL A 642 4.84 41.05 -34.71
N PHE A 643 3.78 41.76 -34.39
CA PHE A 643 2.49 41.50 -34.99
C PHE A 643 2.43 42.16 -36.38
N ASP A 644 2.03 41.39 -37.39
CA ASP A 644 1.79 41.91 -38.74
C ASP A 644 0.44 41.40 -39.30
N LYS A 645 -0.37 42.33 -39.82
CA LYS A 645 -1.68 42.03 -40.45
C LYS A 645 -1.55 41.56 -41.89
N ASN A 646 -0.41 41.83 -42.52
CA ASN A 646 -0.23 41.70 -43.96
C ASN A 646 0.56 40.45 -44.35
N ILE A 647 0.96 39.62 -43.38
CA ILE A 647 1.67 38.37 -43.66
C ILE A 647 0.73 37.34 -44.28
N LYS A 648 1.27 36.55 -45.21
CA LYS A 648 0.49 35.59 -45.99
C LYS A 648 0.24 34.30 -45.23
N SER A 649 1.14 33.92 -44.33
CA SER A 649 1.05 32.74 -43.47
C SER A 649 0.86 33.12 -42.00
N GLU A 650 0.44 32.17 -41.17
CA GLU A 650 0.24 32.40 -39.72
C GLU A 650 1.51 32.87 -38.99
N THR A 651 2.69 32.46 -39.48
CA THR A 651 4.01 32.88 -38.98
C THR A 651 5.00 33.04 -40.12
N GLU A 652 5.83 34.08 -40.08
CA GLU A 652 6.96 34.31 -40.99
C GLU A 652 8.22 34.61 -40.18
N LEU A 653 9.35 34.00 -40.54
CA LEU A 653 10.64 34.19 -39.89
C LEU A 653 11.59 34.92 -40.84
N ASP A 654 12.21 36.00 -40.37
CA ASP A 654 13.27 36.66 -41.13
C ASP A 654 14.55 35.82 -41.07
N THR A 655 14.92 35.24 -42.21
CA THR A 655 16.09 34.38 -42.37
C THR A 655 17.35 35.14 -42.81
N GLU A 656 17.26 36.45 -43.05
CA GLU A 656 18.40 37.27 -43.46
C GLU A 656 19.35 37.47 -42.27
N ILE A 657 20.62 37.08 -42.45
CA ILE A 657 21.66 37.20 -41.42
C ILE A 657 22.56 38.38 -41.76
N THR A 658 22.33 39.52 -41.11
CA THR A 658 23.20 40.70 -41.24
C THR A 658 24.60 40.44 -40.66
N PRO A 659 25.63 41.23 -41.04
CA PRO A 659 26.97 41.10 -40.47
C PRO A 659 26.99 41.11 -38.92
N GLU A 660 26.21 41.99 -38.30
CA GLU A 660 26.13 42.11 -36.83
C GLU A 660 25.50 40.86 -36.19
N LEU A 661 24.45 40.30 -36.81
CA LEU A 661 23.83 39.06 -36.33
C LEU A 661 24.80 37.88 -36.48
N LYS A 662 25.58 37.83 -37.56
CA LYS A 662 26.60 36.79 -37.78
C LYS A 662 27.68 36.85 -36.69
N GLU A 663 28.19 38.03 -36.38
CA GLU A 663 29.17 38.24 -35.29
C GLU A 663 28.62 37.79 -33.93
N GLU A 664 27.37 38.15 -33.60
CA GLU A 664 26.72 37.70 -32.36
C GLU A 664 26.54 36.18 -32.32
N GLY A 665 26.18 35.58 -33.46
CA GLY A 665 26.08 34.12 -33.61
C GLY A 665 27.41 33.41 -33.33
N MET A 666 28.52 33.99 -33.81
CA MET A 666 29.88 33.49 -33.52
C MET A 666 30.22 33.58 -32.03
N ALA A 667 29.92 34.72 -31.38
CA ALA A 667 30.16 34.89 -29.95
C ALA A 667 29.36 33.88 -29.11
N ARG A 668 28.09 33.64 -29.45
CA ARG A 668 27.23 32.64 -28.79
C ARG A 668 27.73 31.21 -29.00
N GLU A 669 28.21 30.89 -30.19
CA GLU A 669 28.80 29.57 -30.46
C GLU A 669 30.08 29.36 -29.65
N LEU A 670 30.93 30.38 -29.52
CA LEU A 670 32.11 30.31 -28.68
C LEU A 670 31.76 30.09 -27.21
N VAL A 671 30.78 30.82 -26.67
CA VAL A 671 30.27 30.60 -25.30
C VAL A 671 29.83 29.15 -25.11
N ARG A 672 29.08 28.58 -26.05
CA ARG A 672 28.64 27.17 -25.99
C ARG A 672 29.82 26.21 -25.94
N GLN A 673 30.82 26.43 -26.78
CA GLN A 673 32.00 25.57 -26.84
C GLN A 673 32.84 25.66 -25.56
N ILE A 674 32.98 26.86 -24.99
CA ILE A 674 33.63 27.04 -23.68
C ILE A 674 32.83 26.35 -22.57
N GLN A 675 31.50 26.45 -22.57
CA GLN A 675 30.67 25.74 -21.58
C GLN A 675 30.80 24.22 -21.69
N ASN A 676 30.88 23.68 -22.91
CA ASN A 676 31.18 22.27 -23.13
C ASN A 676 32.58 21.92 -22.63
N MET A 677 33.58 22.74 -22.91
CA MET A 677 34.95 22.55 -22.39
C MET A 677 34.97 22.54 -20.86
N ARG A 678 34.20 23.42 -20.19
CA ARG A 678 34.09 23.42 -18.72
C ARG A 678 33.58 22.07 -18.21
N LYS A 679 32.58 21.50 -18.87
CA LYS A 679 32.02 20.19 -18.53
C LYS A 679 33.03 19.07 -18.76
N ASP A 680 33.70 19.07 -19.92
CA ASP A 680 34.71 18.06 -20.28
C ASP A 680 35.92 18.11 -19.33
N ALA A 681 36.27 19.29 -18.84
CA ALA A 681 37.31 19.52 -17.83
C ALA A 681 36.86 19.18 -16.39
N GLY A 682 35.63 18.66 -16.18
CA GLY A 682 35.11 18.30 -14.87
C GLY A 682 34.88 19.49 -13.93
N LEU A 683 34.70 20.70 -14.46
CA LEU A 683 34.41 21.90 -13.66
C LEU A 683 32.95 21.91 -13.19
N VAL A 684 32.72 22.34 -11.95
CA VAL A 684 31.35 22.53 -11.43
C VAL A 684 30.79 23.90 -11.83
N PRO A 685 29.46 24.10 -11.87
CA PRO A 685 28.86 25.38 -12.29
C PRO A 685 29.31 26.61 -11.47
N SER A 686 29.77 26.41 -10.23
CA SER A 686 30.29 27.47 -9.35
C SER A 686 31.73 27.90 -9.63
N ASP A 687 32.49 27.15 -10.44
CA ASP A 687 33.91 27.45 -10.67
C ASP A 687 34.10 28.70 -11.54
N ILE A 688 35.09 29.51 -11.19
CA ILE A 688 35.50 30.69 -11.97
C ILE A 688 36.74 30.29 -12.79
N ILE A 689 36.74 30.64 -14.07
CA ILE A 689 37.83 30.32 -15.00
C ILE A 689 38.50 31.58 -15.56
N ASN A 690 39.65 31.39 -16.19
CA ASN A 690 40.15 32.29 -17.22
C ASN A 690 40.09 31.59 -18.58
N ILE A 691 40.03 32.40 -19.64
CA ILE A 691 40.00 31.94 -21.03
C ILE A 691 41.18 32.58 -21.76
N ALA A 692 41.91 31.77 -22.53
CA ALA A 692 42.92 32.22 -23.47
C ALA A 692 42.51 31.84 -24.89
N CYS A 693 42.64 32.77 -25.82
CA CYS A 693 42.36 32.54 -27.24
C CYS A 693 43.64 32.69 -28.07
N GLN A 694 43.94 31.68 -28.88
CA GLN A 694 44.97 31.72 -29.91
C GLN A 694 44.35 32.20 -31.21
N LEU A 695 44.75 33.40 -31.63
CA LEU A 695 44.14 34.13 -32.74
C LEU A 695 45.05 34.03 -33.97
N THR A 696 44.53 33.48 -35.06
CA THR A 696 45.23 33.39 -36.36
C THR A 696 44.65 34.36 -37.41
N ASP A 697 43.49 34.97 -37.13
CA ASP A 697 42.76 35.86 -38.03
C ASP A 697 42.44 37.21 -37.34
N ALA A 698 42.79 38.32 -38.00
CA ALA A 698 42.59 39.68 -37.47
C ALA A 698 41.12 40.09 -37.34
N GLY A 699 40.22 39.56 -38.19
CA GLY A 699 38.78 39.80 -38.13
C GLY A 699 38.11 39.12 -36.93
N LEU A 700 38.54 37.91 -36.58
CA LEU A 700 38.04 37.21 -35.39
C LEU A 700 38.45 37.93 -34.08
N TYR A 701 39.61 38.58 -34.06
CA TYR A 701 40.07 39.34 -32.89
C TYR A 701 39.14 40.50 -32.55
N GLU A 702 38.72 41.29 -33.54
CA GLU A 702 37.83 42.43 -33.32
C GLU A 702 36.44 41.99 -32.84
N ILE A 703 35.93 40.86 -33.37
CA ILE A 703 34.66 40.27 -32.93
C ILE A 703 34.75 39.86 -31.46
N LEU A 704 35.83 39.20 -31.05
CA LEU A 704 36.02 38.74 -29.67
C LEU A 704 36.18 39.90 -28.70
N LYS A 705 36.87 40.96 -29.10
CA LYS A 705 37.02 42.17 -28.31
C LYS A 705 35.67 42.86 -28.11
N LYS A 706 34.87 42.98 -29.18
CA LYS A 706 33.51 43.54 -29.15
C LYS A 706 32.57 42.77 -28.22
N TRP A 707 32.68 41.44 -28.19
CA TRP A 707 31.81 40.55 -27.39
C TRP A 707 32.45 40.04 -26.09
N ALA A 708 33.61 40.59 -25.68
CA ALA A 708 34.40 40.07 -24.56
C ALA A 708 33.62 40.03 -23.24
N ASP A 709 32.88 41.10 -22.93
CA ASP A 709 32.09 41.18 -21.69
C ASP A 709 30.93 40.18 -21.67
N TYR A 710 30.28 39.98 -22.82
CA TYR A 710 29.26 38.95 -22.98
C TYR A 710 29.85 37.55 -22.76
N ILE A 711 30.96 37.23 -23.42
CA ILE A 711 31.62 35.93 -23.30
C ILE A 711 32.07 35.68 -21.86
N LYS A 712 32.72 36.65 -21.20
CA LYS A 712 33.15 36.51 -19.80
C LYS A 712 31.97 36.27 -18.87
N LYS A 713 30.89 37.04 -19.02
CA LYS A 713 29.69 36.91 -18.20
C LYS A 713 29.05 35.53 -18.36
N GLU A 714 28.78 35.12 -19.59
CA GLU A 714 28.08 33.85 -19.86
C GLU A 714 28.92 32.61 -19.53
N THR A 715 30.25 32.72 -19.53
CA THR A 715 31.17 31.61 -19.19
C THR A 715 31.67 31.63 -17.74
N ARG A 716 31.25 32.62 -16.93
CA ARG A 716 31.81 32.91 -15.59
C ARG A 716 33.33 32.99 -15.59
N ALA A 717 33.88 33.68 -16.59
CA ALA A 717 35.31 33.92 -16.69
C ALA A 717 35.70 35.27 -16.07
N LYS A 718 36.84 35.31 -15.39
CA LYS A 718 37.41 36.56 -14.84
C LYS A 718 38.13 37.36 -15.93
N GLY A 719 38.82 36.67 -16.84
CA GLY A 719 39.57 37.25 -17.95
C GLY A 719 39.37 36.49 -19.26
N LEU A 720 39.51 37.23 -20.36
CA LEU A 720 39.61 36.74 -21.74
C LEU A 720 40.90 37.35 -22.31
N GLU A 721 41.96 36.54 -22.43
CA GLU A 721 43.29 36.98 -22.79
C GLU A 721 43.77 36.33 -24.11
N SER A 722 44.76 36.95 -24.74
CA SER A 722 45.50 36.28 -25.82
C SER A 722 46.35 35.13 -25.26
N TYR A 723 46.51 34.08 -26.05
CA TYR A 723 47.37 32.95 -25.72
C TYR A 723 48.81 33.41 -25.38
N LYS A 724 49.36 32.92 -24.27
CA LYS A 724 50.73 33.19 -23.81
C LYS A 724 51.47 31.86 -23.62
N GLU A 725 52.70 31.76 -24.10
CA GLU A 725 53.56 30.60 -23.84
C GLU A 725 53.79 30.41 -22.32
N GLY A 726 53.69 29.16 -21.86
CA GLY A 726 53.91 28.78 -20.45
C GLY A 726 52.65 28.69 -19.58
N VAL A 727 51.45 29.01 -20.09
CA VAL A 727 50.20 28.83 -19.34
C VAL A 727 49.75 27.36 -19.39
N LYS A 728 49.49 26.75 -18.24
CA LYS A 728 48.95 25.38 -18.15
C LYS A 728 47.42 25.41 -18.13
N PHE A 729 46.79 24.91 -19.20
CA PHE A 729 45.34 24.82 -19.32
C PHE A 729 44.78 23.56 -18.64
N ASP A 730 43.58 23.65 -18.09
CA ASP A 730 42.80 22.47 -17.67
C ASP A 730 42.26 21.72 -18.90
N LEU A 731 41.92 22.46 -19.95
CA LEU A 731 41.53 21.91 -21.25
C LEU A 731 41.81 22.94 -22.36
N GLU A 732 42.31 22.45 -23.49
CA GLU A 732 42.55 23.23 -24.70
C GLU A 732 41.91 22.53 -25.91
N LYS A 733 41.23 23.29 -26.75
CA LYS A 733 40.58 22.79 -27.98
C LYS A 733 40.63 23.82 -29.09
N GLU A 734 40.78 23.32 -30.32
CA GLU A 734 40.52 24.10 -31.53
C GLU A 734 39.02 24.11 -31.83
N ILE A 735 38.43 25.29 -32.04
CA ILE A 735 37.00 25.49 -32.24
C ILE A 735 36.76 26.14 -33.60
N ASP A 736 35.86 25.56 -34.39
CA ASP A 736 35.35 26.14 -35.64
C ASP A 736 34.09 26.98 -35.36
N LEU A 737 34.13 28.26 -35.73
CA LEU A 737 33.02 29.22 -35.58
C LEU A 737 32.27 29.48 -36.90
N GLY A 738 32.54 28.74 -37.98
CA GLY A 738 31.88 28.90 -39.29
C GLY A 738 32.40 30.08 -40.11
N GLY A 739 33.51 30.69 -39.68
CA GLY A 739 34.23 31.76 -40.39
C GLY A 739 35.74 31.73 -40.12
N GLY A 740 36.26 30.64 -39.55
CA GLY A 740 37.65 30.47 -39.12
C GLY A 740 37.73 29.60 -37.88
N LYS A 741 38.93 29.09 -37.59
CA LYS A 741 39.22 28.27 -36.41
C LYS A 741 39.99 29.06 -35.37
N ILE A 742 39.70 28.82 -34.09
CA ILE A 742 40.34 29.48 -32.95
C ILE A 742 40.78 28.44 -31.93
N GLY A 743 42.03 28.54 -31.47
CA GLY A 743 42.50 27.76 -30.32
C GLY A 743 42.00 28.39 -29.04
N VAL A 744 41.36 27.62 -28.17
CA VAL A 744 40.83 28.12 -26.88
C VAL A 744 41.31 27.24 -25.76
N GLY A 745 41.93 27.87 -24.75
CA GLY A 745 42.35 27.25 -23.50
C GLY A 745 41.54 27.79 -22.33
N ILE A 746 41.14 26.91 -21.41
CA ILE A 746 40.49 27.30 -20.15
C ILE A 746 41.26 26.75 -18.95
N TRP A 747 41.27 27.51 -17.85
CA TRP A 747 41.81 27.03 -16.57
C TRP A 747 41.09 27.66 -15.39
N ARG A 748 40.98 26.89 -14.31
CA ARG A 748 40.36 27.31 -13.06
C ARG A 748 41.24 28.33 -12.35
N ILE A 749 40.61 29.38 -11.84
CA ILE A 749 41.26 30.27 -10.89
C ILE A 749 41.19 29.59 -9.53
N LYS A 750 42.34 29.16 -9.01
CA LYS A 750 42.43 28.74 -7.61
C LYS A 750 42.06 29.95 -6.74
N LYS A 751 41.07 29.81 -5.86
CA LYS A 751 40.83 30.80 -4.81
C LYS A 751 42.10 30.86 -3.97
N ASP A 752 42.78 32.01 -3.95
CA ASP A 752 43.67 32.31 -2.84
C ASP A 752 42.84 32.14 -1.55
N LYS A 753 43.38 31.32 -0.63
CA LYS A 753 42.71 30.90 0.59
C LYS A 753 42.30 32.08 1.46
#